data_AF-A0A354GM57-F1
#
_entry.id   AF-A0A354GM57-F1
#
_cell.length_a   1.000
_cell.length_b   1.000
_cell.length_c   1.000
_cell.angle_alpha   90.00
_cell.angle_beta   90.00
_cell.angle_gamma   90.00
#
_symmetry.space_group_name_H-M   'P 1'
#
loop_
_entity.id
_entity.type
_entity.pdbx_description
1 polymer ?
#
loop_
_entity_poly.entity_id
_entity_poly.type
_entity_poly.pdbx_seq_one_letter_code
_entity_poly.pdbx_strand_id
1 'polypeptide(L)'
;DSHNVDIRCDIYSLGITFYFLLAGHSPFQDGSVAEKLIWHQVRQPKPISEIRPDVPEGLDAVLTKMIAKEPARRYQTPAELAEALAPYTQSPIDPPSDSEIPKVSPAARIAGFSEVNYATPRLPSPNTPTPAPARPASSGGLRQPSSDLDETNGRKDGRTAMVAGSPATMISPLAAPSSHREARGATLDLLRRPPWLLLAGAGAVLAALLLGGIALIIAMSFSHAPTSAPAAASVPSPSNPVTPPLEPSSPGSAVEGVSIQKEDDGLHVRTAKYEALIDPSGCLDSLRAGGVEFLRPGEPLNQGKSVARGAYFYSDKDGHLGAVKMSDVRQTAPNIVTARGDKFDVTYEFNPDGVTLLARNSTDFTAPFYIVLDSASVTDVLLASGERLAVPVAKNAVDPVDPKWDHSTWIAGRSRLDITWQDADGVKIWGPFGAAKSQVWHANVGTYQTAKIHLKPSVAAQEEKPVAPAGGVLLTRQGTTRRAQTDAYEAVVEGDGCLTHLRVDGVEFFKPGVGISRGAYFHQQDTEKLPDVGQPDARVITAQGERAAIRYEFGPEKMTWALENKTNNGMAFYVVFDAAIQAVKNGKDEWVKTPATALPGPLDPKWETTTWYAGRAWVKFTGGSRVWGPWEQKYQVWEASLAPHEKRTITVEVGLSSKEEAEKAAATAGVKPVLPSDLAVFTPLDYQVFQRKTRLNGSVLVHGRIRSAFDNLEYRLTGKPLEGAALEEWQPLPPAPGAKAFDAALSAPAGGWYKLEVRAMKDGKEIAHAAVDHVGVGEVFVGAGQSNSTSCGQERIQPTTGMVSTFSGTDWRLADDPQPGAHDDGLPGCTGGSFWPAFGDAMYEKYHVPIGVAVTGHSGTSINQWQPGGELFLWTVGRMNQLGREGFRAVLWHQGESDTGMPSAEYCGKMTALIQQSRKAAGWDVPWFVAQVSYHNPNDTMTAATRESQKKLWDTGVALEGPDTDTLIGDDRDNNGKGIHFSAKGLRAHGRIWAEKVGAWLDKVLGK
;
A
#
# COMPACT_ATOMS: atom_id res chain seq x y z
N ASP A 1 5.73 -34.15 12.95
CA ASP A 1 7.20 -34.04 12.92
C ASP A 1 7.58 -33.56 11.52
N SER A 2 8.32 -32.47 11.40
CA SER A 2 8.71 -31.84 10.14
C SER A 2 9.98 -32.44 9.53
N HIS A 3 10.80 -33.14 10.31
CA HIS A 3 12.07 -33.73 9.85
C HIS A 3 11.89 -34.96 8.94
N ASN A 4 10.66 -35.47 8.84
CA ASN A 4 10.25 -36.63 8.04
C ASN A 4 9.29 -36.24 6.88
N VAL A 5 9.39 -35.01 6.38
CA VAL A 5 8.64 -34.53 5.20
C VAL A 5 9.43 -34.82 3.92
N ASP A 6 8.74 -35.32 2.90
CA ASP A 6 9.30 -35.63 1.58
C ASP A 6 8.27 -35.35 0.46
N ILE A 7 8.62 -35.66 -0.79
CA ILE A 7 7.83 -35.44 -2.02
C ILE A 7 6.40 -36.03 -1.99
N ARG A 8 6.12 -36.97 -1.07
CA ARG A 8 4.77 -37.52 -0.86
C ARG A 8 3.85 -36.52 -0.16
N CYS A 9 4.39 -35.41 0.34
CA CYS A 9 3.63 -34.24 0.80
C CYS A 9 3.02 -33.47 -0.38
N ASP A 10 3.76 -33.26 -1.46
CA ASP A 10 3.28 -32.57 -2.67
C ASP A 10 2.20 -33.39 -3.40
N ILE A 11 2.36 -34.72 -3.40
CA ILE A 11 1.33 -35.66 -3.89
C ILE A 11 0.03 -35.52 -3.07
N TYR A 12 0.13 -35.24 -1.77
CA TYR A 12 -1.04 -35.01 -0.91
C TYR A 12 -1.66 -33.63 -1.13
N SER A 13 -0.87 -32.55 -1.19
CA SER A 13 -1.39 -31.19 -1.40
C SER A 13 -2.04 -31.06 -2.79
N LEU A 14 -1.43 -31.63 -3.83
CA LEU A 14 -2.02 -31.76 -5.17
C LEU A 14 -3.32 -32.58 -5.14
N GLY A 15 -3.39 -33.63 -4.30
CA GLY A 15 -4.62 -34.38 -4.05
C GLY A 15 -5.74 -33.54 -3.44
N ILE A 16 -5.43 -32.67 -2.47
CA ILE A 16 -6.42 -31.74 -1.89
C ILE A 16 -6.87 -30.69 -2.92
N THR A 17 -5.96 -30.18 -3.76
CA THR A 17 -6.31 -29.28 -4.87
C THR A 17 -7.16 -29.98 -5.92
N PHE A 18 -6.84 -31.23 -6.30
CA PHE A 18 -7.62 -31.99 -7.28
C PHE A 18 -9.02 -32.32 -6.74
N TYR A 19 -9.13 -32.65 -5.45
CA TYR A 19 -10.42 -32.77 -4.76
C TYR A 19 -11.22 -31.47 -4.86
N PHE A 20 -10.60 -30.31 -4.61
CA PHE A 20 -11.27 -29.01 -4.72
C PHE A 20 -11.77 -28.75 -6.14
N LEU A 21 -10.96 -29.03 -7.17
CA LEU A 21 -11.33 -28.86 -8.58
C LEU A 21 -12.49 -29.78 -9.00
N LEU A 22 -12.62 -30.96 -8.37
CA LEU A 22 -13.73 -31.87 -8.63
C LEU A 22 -14.99 -31.55 -7.80
N ALA A 23 -14.86 -31.09 -6.56
CA ALA A 23 -15.98 -30.82 -5.65
C ALA A 23 -16.49 -29.38 -5.65
N GLY A 24 -15.70 -28.42 -6.16
CA GLY A 24 -15.91 -26.98 -5.98
C GLY A 24 -15.63 -26.48 -4.56
N HIS A 25 -15.12 -27.32 -3.66
CA HIS A 25 -14.90 -27.00 -2.25
C HIS A 25 -13.81 -27.87 -1.60
N SER A 26 -13.27 -27.41 -0.46
CA SER A 26 -12.36 -28.21 0.37
C SER A 26 -13.03 -29.51 0.87
N PRO A 27 -12.30 -30.64 1.01
CA PRO A 27 -12.81 -31.84 1.68
C PRO A 27 -13.24 -31.59 3.15
N PHE A 28 -12.78 -30.49 3.75
CA PHE A 28 -13.16 -30.05 5.10
C PHE A 28 -13.64 -28.59 5.06
N GLN A 29 -14.95 -28.39 4.95
CA GLN A 29 -15.56 -27.06 4.90
C GLN A 29 -15.66 -26.42 6.29
N ASP A 30 -16.15 -27.17 7.28
CA ASP A 30 -16.46 -26.70 8.64
C ASP A 30 -15.23 -26.49 9.52
N GLY A 31 -15.41 -25.82 10.67
CA GLY A 31 -14.41 -25.73 11.74
C GLY A 31 -13.33 -24.66 11.55
N SER A 32 -12.63 -24.37 12.64
CA SER A 32 -11.50 -23.44 12.71
C SER A 32 -10.26 -23.97 11.97
N VAL A 33 -9.27 -23.10 11.74
CA VAL A 33 -7.99 -23.48 11.12
C VAL A 33 -7.29 -24.59 11.92
N ALA A 34 -7.32 -24.53 13.26
CA ALA A 34 -6.74 -25.56 14.13
C ALA A 34 -7.45 -26.91 13.99
N GLU A 35 -8.79 -26.93 13.95
CA GLU A 35 -9.57 -28.15 13.72
C GLU A 35 -9.32 -28.73 12.32
N LYS A 36 -9.23 -27.89 11.28
CA LYS A 36 -8.86 -28.31 9.93
C LYS A 36 -7.47 -28.93 9.87
N LEU A 37 -6.47 -28.34 10.53
CA LEU A 37 -5.13 -28.92 10.65
C LEU A 37 -5.12 -30.28 11.34
N ILE A 38 -5.98 -30.49 12.35
CA ILE A 38 -6.18 -31.80 13.00
C ILE A 38 -6.88 -32.77 12.04
N TRP A 39 -7.94 -32.34 11.33
CA TRP A 39 -8.69 -33.18 10.41
C TRP A 39 -7.88 -33.61 9.17
N HIS A 40 -6.99 -32.76 8.67
CA HIS A 40 -6.03 -33.14 7.65
C HIS A 40 -5.13 -34.30 8.09
N GLN A 41 -4.83 -34.44 9.39
CA GLN A 41 -4.14 -35.59 9.96
C GLN A 41 -5.07 -36.80 10.20
N VAL A 42 -6.20 -36.62 10.92
CA VAL A 42 -6.97 -37.76 11.47
C VAL A 42 -8.32 -38.08 10.79
N ARG A 43 -8.98 -37.10 10.16
CA ARG A 43 -10.35 -37.27 9.60
C ARG A 43 -10.25 -37.69 8.15
N GLN A 44 -10.91 -38.77 7.74
CA GLN A 44 -10.97 -39.11 6.31
C GLN A 44 -11.87 -38.11 5.55
N PRO A 45 -11.49 -37.70 4.33
CA PRO A 45 -12.37 -36.95 3.45
C PRO A 45 -13.53 -37.84 2.97
N LYS A 46 -14.62 -37.23 2.50
CA LYS A 46 -15.70 -37.96 1.82
C LYS A 46 -15.18 -38.43 0.45
N PRO A 47 -15.47 -39.64 -0.04
CA PRO A 47 -15.10 -40.05 -1.42
C PRO A 47 -15.67 -39.09 -2.46
N ILE A 48 -14.94 -38.82 -3.56
CA ILE A 48 -15.41 -37.81 -4.52
C ILE A 48 -16.62 -38.30 -5.32
N SER A 49 -16.75 -39.61 -5.54
CA SER A 49 -17.93 -40.24 -6.14
C SER A 49 -19.23 -40.02 -5.34
N GLU A 50 -19.16 -39.81 -4.02
CA GLU A 50 -20.32 -39.43 -3.20
C GLU A 50 -20.71 -37.94 -3.31
N ILE A 51 -19.98 -37.14 -4.09
CA ILE A 51 -20.25 -35.72 -4.36
C ILE A 51 -20.51 -35.51 -5.85
N ARG A 52 -19.72 -36.16 -6.70
CA ARG A 52 -19.82 -36.16 -8.16
C ARG A 52 -19.86 -37.61 -8.68
N PRO A 53 -21.05 -38.23 -8.75
CA PRO A 53 -21.21 -39.62 -9.21
C PRO A 53 -20.84 -39.86 -10.69
N ASP A 54 -20.53 -38.80 -11.43
CA ASP A 54 -20.03 -38.84 -12.81
C ASP A 54 -18.50 -38.96 -12.89
N VAL A 55 -17.78 -38.86 -11.77
CA VAL A 55 -16.33 -39.14 -11.71
C VAL A 55 -16.08 -40.65 -11.88
N PRO A 56 -15.20 -41.09 -12.80
CA PRO A 56 -14.85 -42.49 -12.96
C PRO A 56 -14.29 -43.11 -11.67
N GLU A 57 -14.72 -44.33 -11.34
CA GLU A 57 -14.32 -45.06 -10.11
C GLU A 57 -12.79 -45.10 -9.92
N GLY A 58 -12.04 -45.40 -10.98
CA GLY A 58 -10.58 -45.44 -10.93
C GLY A 58 -9.93 -44.08 -10.68
N LEU A 59 -10.60 -42.96 -10.99
CA LEU A 59 -10.10 -41.62 -10.70
C LEU A 59 -10.34 -41.22 -9.23
N ASP A 60 -11.47 -41.65 -8.63
CA ASP A 60 -11.67 -41.59 -7.17
C ASP A 60 -10.64 -42.47 -6.44
N ALA A 61 -10.32 -43.65 -6.97
CA ALA A 61 -9.26 -44.50 -6.41
C ALA A 61 -7.86 -43.85 -6.45
N VAL A 62 -7.50 -43.18 -7.57
CA VAL A 62 -6.26 -42.37 -7.66
C VAL A 62 -6.26 -41.24 -6.63
N LEU A 63 -7.34 -40.45 -6.58
CA LEU A 63 -7.49 -39.33 -5.66
C LEU A 63 -7.43 -39.76 -4.19
N THR A 64 -8.16 -40.82 -3.83
CA THR A 64 -8.16 -41.44 -2.50
C THR A 64 -6.75 -41.92 -2.11
N LYS A 65 -5.97 -42.44 -3.06
CA LYS A 65 -4.56 -42.82 -2.83
C LYS A 65 -3.65 -41.60 -2.64
N MET A 66 -3.85 -40.50 -3.38
CA MET A 66 -3.11 -39.24 -3.18
C MET A 66 -3.30 -38.66 -1.77
N ILE A 67 -4.56 -38.57 -1.32
CA ILE A 67 -4.95 -37.94 -0.05
C ILE A 67 -4.88 -38.89 1.17
N ALA A 68 -4.30 -40.08 1.01
CA ALA A 68 -4.12 -41.06 2.08
C ALA A 68 -3.29 -40.48 3.24
N LYS A 69 -3.70 -40.73 4.49
CA LYS A 69 -3.07 -40.15 5.68
C LYS A 69 -1.63 -40.63 5.89
N GLU A 70 -1.42 -41.95 5.78
CA GLU A 70 -0.10 -42.57 5.85
C GLU A 70 0.66 -42.35 4.52
N PRO A 71 1.85 -41.70 4.51
CA PRO A 71 2.62 -41.47 3.29
C PRO A 71 3.00 -42.75 2.53
N ALA A 72 3.20 -43.85 3.26
CA ALA A 72 3.49 -45.17 2.69
C ALA A 72 2.33 -45.77 1.86
N ARG A 73 1.10 -45.23 1.98
CA ARG A 73 -0.06 -45.65 1.15
C ARG A 73 -0.26 -44.79 -0.10
N ARG A 74 0.45 -43.65 -0.22
CA ARG A 74 0.39 -42.76 -1.39
C ARG A 74 1.13 -43.36 -2.57
N TYR A 75 1.07 -42.69 -3.73
CA TYR A 75 2.14 -42.83 -4.73
C TYR A 75 3.45 -42.37 -4.10
N GLN A 76 4.54 -43.09 -4.33
CA GLN A 76 5.83 -42.77 -3.70
C GLN A 76 6.62 -41.73 -4.50
N THR A 77 6.33 -41.60 -5.80
CA THR A 77 6.87 -40.58 -6.71
C THR A 77 5.76 -39.89 -7.53
N PRO A 78 5.98 -38.65 -7.99
CA PRO A 78 5.08 -38.00 -8.95
C PRO A 78 4.97 -38.72 -10.31
N ALA A 79 5.97 -39.53 -10.68
CA ALA A 79 5.94 -40.33 -11.90
C ALA A 79 4.87 -41.42 -11.85
N GLU A 80 4.79 -42.20 -10.76
CA GLU A 80 3.72 -43.20 -10.57
C GLU A 80 2.32 -42.56 -10.59
N LEU A 81 2.19 -41.33 -10.08
CA LEU A 81 0.94 -40.57 -10.13
C LEU A 81 0.61 -40.16 -11.57
N ALA A 82 1.58 -39.67 -12.34
CA ALA A 82 1.39 -39.32 -13.74
C ALA A 82 0.98 -40.53 -14.60
N GLU A 83 1.63 -41.69 -14.39
CA GLU A 83 1.23 -42.96 -15.02
C GLU A 83 -0.20 -43.38 -14.65
N ALA A 84 -0.59 -43.21 -13.38
CA ALA A 84 -1.95 -43.52 -12.92
C ALA A 84 -3.02 -42.54 -13.42
N LEU A 85 -2.64 -41.30 -13.75
CA LEU A 85 -3.54 -40.29 -14.34
C LEU A 85 -3.63 -40.38 -15.87
N ALA A 86 -2.61 -40.91 -16.55
CA ALA A 86 -2.52 -40.98 -18.01
C ALA A 86 -3.74 -41.61 -18.74
N PRO A 87 -4.48 -42.60 -18.18
CA PRO A 87 -5.72 -43.10 -18.82
C PRO A 87 -6.82 -42.04 -18.94
N TYR A 88 -6.85 -41.05 -18.04
CA TYR A 88 -7.91 -40.04 -17.95
C TYR A 88 -7.61 -38.79 -18.79
N THR A 89 -6.41 -38.68 -19.35
CA THR A 89 -5.97 -37.54 -20.20
C THR A 89 -6.11 -37.83 -21.71
N GLN A 90 -6.74 -38.95 -22.10
CA GLN A 90 -6.80 -39.40 -23.50
C GLN A 90 -8.00 -38.82 -24.29
N SER A 91 -8.99 -38.23 -23.61
CA SER A 91 -10.10 -37.55 -24.26
C SER A 91 -9.69 -36.13 -24.65
N PRO A 92 -9.78 -35.72 -25.93
CA PRO A 92 -9.73 -34.31 -26.30
C PRO A 92 -10.86 -33.56 -25.59
N ILE A 93 -10.50 -32.57 -24.79
CA ILE A 93 -11.45 -31.60 -24.25
C ILE A 93 -11.48 -30.45 -25.26
N ASP A 94 -12.61 -30.28 -25.94
CA ASP A 94 -12.84 -29.09 -26.76
C ASP A 94 -12.69 -27.84 -25.87
N PRO A 95 -12.04 -26.76 -26.35
CA PRO A 95 -11.84 -25.56 -25.53
C PRO A 95 -13.20 -25.01 -25.07
N PRO A 96 -13.33 -24.57 -23.80
CA PRO A 96 -14.58 -24.01 -23.29
C PRO A 96 -15.02 -22.81 -24.14
N SER A 97 -16.32 -22.61 -24.27
CA SER A 97 -16.85 -21.56 -25.14
C SER A 97 -16.43 -20.16 -24.67
N ASP A 98 -16.42 -19.17 -25.56
CA ASP A 98 -16.16 -17.75 -25.21
C ASP A 98 -17.14 -17.20 -24.14
N SER A 99 -18.26 -17.89 -23.92
CA SER A 99 -19.22 -17.64 -22.84
C SER A 99 -18.79 -18.19 -21.47
N GLU A 100 -17.97 -19.24 -21.44
CA GLU A 100 -17.53 -19.97 -20.24
C GLU A 100 -16.09 -19.60 -19.83
N ILE A 101 -15.27 -19.12 -20.78
CA ILE A 101 -13.94 -18.57 -20.48
C ILE A 101 -14.08 -17.37 -19.52
N PRO A 102 -13.41 -17.37 -18.35
CA PRO A 102 -13.44 -16.24 -17.43
C PRO A 102 -12.93 -14.97 -18.11
N LYS A 103 -13.78 -13.93 -18.17
CA LYS A 103 -13.44 -12.64 -18.78
C LYS A 103 -12.40 -11.92 -17.93
N VAL A 104 -11.13 -12.14 -18.28
CA VAL A 104 -9.96 -11.61 -17.57
C VAL A 104 -10.07 -10.09 -17.41
N SER A 105 -9.84 -9.61 -16.19
CA SER A 105 -10.02 -8.19 -15.85
C SER A 105 -9.06 -7.28 -16.65
N PRO A 106 -9.39 -6.00 -16.85
CA PRO A 106 -8.50 -5.06 -17.56
C PRO A 106 -7.08 -4.99 -16.98
N ALA A 107 -6.92 -5.20 -15.66
CA ALA A 107 -5.63 -5.25 -14.99
C ALA A 107 -4.71 -6.35 -15.55
N ALA A 108 -5.26 -7.52 -15.89
CA ALA A 108 -4.48 -8.62 -16.48
C ALA A 108 -4.01 -8.30 -17.92
N ARG A 109 -4.74 -7.46 -18.65
CA ARG A 109 -4.36 -7.00 -20.01
C ARG A 109 -3.27 -5.92 -19.98
N ILE A 110 -3.17 -5.16 -18.89
CA ILE A 110 -2.15 -4.12 -18.69
C ILE A 110 -0.79 -4.74 -18.30
N ALA A 111 -0.78 -5.99 -17.81
CA ALA A 111 0.41 -6.68 -17.30
C ALA A 111 1.47 -7.09 -18.36
N GLY A 112 1.34 -6.68 -19.62
CA GLY A 112 2.42 -6.80 -20.61
C GLY A 112 2.69 -8.21 -21.15
N PHE A 113 1.75 -9.16 -20.98
CA PHE A 113 1.72 -10.36 -21.81
C PHE A 113 1.37 -9.99 -23.25
N SER A 114 2.36 -9.50 -24.01
CA SER A 114 2.32 -9.50 -25.48
C SER A 114 1.93 -10.90 -25.95
N GLU A 115 1.07 -10.98 -26.97
CA GLU A 115 0.57 -12.26 -27.48
C GLU A 115 1.72 -13.20 -27.80
N VAL A 116 1.88 -14.25 -26.98
CA VAL A 116 2.62 -15.44 -27.39
C VAL A 116 1.82 -16.04 -28.52
N ASN A 117 2.19 -15.65 -29.75
CA ASN A 117 1.63 -16.23 -30.95
C ASN A 117 1.84 -17.73 -30.87
N TYR A 118 0.76 -18.46 -30.60
CA TYR A 118 0.67 -19.90 -30.84
C TYR A 118 0.71 -20.10 -32.36
N ALA A 119 1.90 -19.94 -32.92
CA ALA A 119 2.22 -20.31 -34.28
C ALA A 119 1.90 -21.80 -34.43
N THR A 120 0.73 -22.06 -35.02
CA THR A 120 0.17 -23.40 -35.14
C THR A 120 1.22 -24.29 -35.79
N PRO A 121 1.63 -25.42 -35.18
CA PRO A 121 2.69 -26.26 -35.73
C PRO A 121 2.35 -26.67 -37.16
N ARG A 122 3.01 -26.05 -38.16
CA ARG A 122 2.79 -26.40 -39.55
C ARG A 122 3.30 -27.82 -39.76
N LEU A 123 2.36 -28.75 -39.96
CA LEU A 123 2.68 -30.13 -40.33
C LEU A 123 3.65 -30.10 -41.53
N PRO A 124 4.76 -30.87 -41.50
CA PRO A 124 5.67 -30.93 -42.63
C PRO A 124 4.94 -31.38 -43.90
N SER A 125 5.12 -30.64 -45.00
CA SER A 125 4.62 -31.07 -46.31
C SER A 125 5.39 -32.31 -46.78
N PRO A 126 4.73 -33.34 -47.34
CA PRO A 126 5.29 -34.70 -47.46
C PRO A 126 6.28 -34.90 -48.63
N ASN A 127 7.07 -33.89 -49.01
CA ASN A 127 7.94 -33.90 -50.19
C ASN A 127 9.29 -33.15 -49.98
N THR A 128 10.18 -33.67 -49.12
CA THR A 128 11.63 -33.39 -49.18
C THR A 128 12.40 -34.65 -48.75
N PRO A 129 13.48 -35.10 -49.45
CA PRO A 129 14.16 -36.35 -49.11
C PRO A 129 15.08 -36.27 -47.88
N THR A 130 15.14 -37.37 -47.12
CA THR A 130 15.92 -37.51 -45.87
C THR A 130 17.41 -37.87 -46.11
N PRO A 131 18.37 -37.15 -45.51
CA PRO A 131 19.76 -37.63 -45.36
C PRO A 131 19.86 -38.71 -44.28
N ALA A 132 20.62 -39.78 -44.51
CA ALA A 132 20.70 -40.93 -43.60
C ALA A 132 21.50 -40.64 -42.30
N PRO A 133 21.13 -41.24 -41.15
CA PRO A 133 21.84 -41.04 -39.89
C PRO A 133 23.17 -41.81 -39.82
N ALA A 134 24.17 -41.23 -39.17
CA ALA A 134 25.44 -41.89 -38.87
C ALA A 134 25.28 -42.92 -37.73
N ARG A 135 26.03 -44.03 -37.80
CA ARG A 135 26.07 -45.06 -36.75
C ARG A 135 26.82 -44.59 -35.50
N PRO A 136 26.36 -44.93 -34.28
CA PRO A 136 27.25 -44.97 -33.12
C PRO A 136 28.23 -46.15 -33.23
N ALA A 137 29.45 -45.98 -32.71
CA ALA A 137 30.43 -47.06 -32.58
C ALA A 137 30.25 -47.78 -31.23
N SER A 138 30.65 -49.06 -31.17
CA SER A 138 30.58 -49.90 -29.96
C SER A 138 31.86 -50.70 -29.75
N SER A 139 32.27 -50.91 -28.49
CA SER A 139 32.84 -52.16 -27.92
C SER A 139 33.60 -51.92 -26.59
N GLY A 140 33.56 -52.92 -25.69
CA GLY A 140 34.38 -53.02 -24.46
C GLY A 140 33.96 -52.11 -23.28
N GLY A 141 33.53 -52.60 -22.11
CA GLY A 141 33.11 -53.96 -21.73
C GLY A 141 34.16 -54.79 -20.97
N LEU A 142 33.92 -55.06 -19.67
CA LEU A 142 34.12 -56.36 -18.97
C LEU A 142 33.80 -56.32 -17.45
N ARG A 143 33.19 -57.42 -16.96
CA ARG A 143 33.25 -58.02 -15.59
C ARG A 143 32.64 -57.32 -14.35
N GLN A 144 31.64 -58.00 -13.79
CA GLN A 144 31.47 -58.19 -12.33
C GLN A 144 32.56 -59.14 -11.77
N PRO A 145 32.79 -59.11 -10.45
CA PRO A 145 32.37 -60.20 -9.53
C PRO A 145 31.37 -59.66 -8.47
N SER A 146 30.32 -60.35 -8.02
CA SER A 146 30.16 -61.69 -7.39
C SER A 146 30.36 -61.68 -5.87
N SER A 147 29.58 -62.52 -5.18
CA SER A 147 29.41 -62.57 -3.72
C SER A 147 30.43 -63.47 -2.99
N ASP A 148 30.26 -63.53 -1.68
CA ASP A 148 30.71 -64.58 -0.75
C ASP A 148 32.20 -64.58 -0.33
N LEU A 149 32.43 -64.35 0.97
CA LEU A 149 33.01 -65.35 1.88
C LEU A 149 32.73 -64.99 3.35
N ASP A 150 32.90 -65.97 4.24
CA ASP A 150 32.34 -65.99 5.62
C ASP A 150 33.45 -66.18 6.70
N GLU A 151 33.05 -66.09 7.98
CA GLU A 151 33.76 -66.47 9.23
C GLU A 151 35.19 -65.92 9.49
N THR A 152 35.51 -65.31 10.64
CA THR A 152 35.70 -66.07 11.90
C THR A 152 35.97 -65.19 13.15
N ASN A 153 35.44 -65.64 14.29
CA ASN A 153 35.88 -65.52 15.70
C ASN A 153 36.89 -64.44 16.20
N GLY A 154 36.50 -63.78 17.31
CA GLY A 154 37.40 -63.17 18.31
C GLY A 154 36.61 -62.65 19.54
N ARG A 155 36.89 -63.09 20.78
CA ARG A 155 35.97 -62.92 21.93
C ARG A 155 36.68 -62.72 23.28
N LYS A 156 35.98 -62.04 24.22
CA LYS A 156 36.29 -61.73 25.64
C LYS A 156 37.09 -60.42 25.84
N ASP A 157 36.99 -59.68 26.95
CA ASP A 157 36.33 -59.85 28.28
C ASP A 157 35.44 -58.62 28.65
N GLY A 158 34.65 -58.55 29.72
CA GLY A 158 34.31 -59.58 30.73
C GLY A 158 33.70 -59.09 32.06
N ARG A 159 32.45 -58.56 32.05
CA ARG A 159 31.53 -58.37 33.22
C ARG A 159 31.92 -57.28 34.26
N THR A 160 31.08 -56.78 35.17
CA THR A 160 29.63 -56.94 35.55
C THR A 160 29.18 -55.59 36.18
N ALA A 161 27.91 -55.21 36.42
CA ALA A 161 26.55 -55.74 36.22
C ALA A 161 25.60 -54.53 35.96
N MET A 162 24.33 -54.33 36.36
CA MET A 162 23.13 -55.03 36.93
C MET A 162 21.95 -54.03 36.68
N VAL A 163 20.63 -54.33 36.59
CA VAL A 163 19.81 -55.56 36.43
C VAL A 163 18.36 -55.12 36.07
N ALA A 164 17.44 -56.06 35.83
CA ALA A 164 15.98 -55.91 35.60
C ALA A 164 15.53 -55.32 34.24
N GLY A 165 14.40 -55.77 33.65
CA GLY A 165 13.55 -56.90 34.05
C GLY A 165 12.14 -56.87 33.43
N SER A 166 11.93 -57.59 32.32
CA SER A 166 10.63 -57.79 31.61
C SER A 166 10.13 -59.25 31.79
N PRO A 167 9.09 -59.80 31.11
CA PRO A 167 8.07 -59.22 30.20
C PRO A 167 6.60 -59.75 30.35
N ALA A 168 5.68 -59.25 29.51
CA ALA A 168 4.44 -59.90 29.02
C ALA A 168 3.30 -60.20 30.05
N THR A 169 2.05 -60.55 29.71
CA THR A 169 1.42 -61.02 28.43
C THR A 169 -0.07 -60.54 28.31
N MET A 170 -0.69 -60.67 27.13
CA MET A 170 -2.14 -60.46 26.89
C MET A 170 -3.05 -61.49 27.58
N ILE A 171 -4.35 -61.16 27.77
CA ILE A 171 -5.56 -61.99 27.47
C ILE A 171 -6.85 -61.22 27.85
N SER A 172 -7.93 -61.40 27.08
CA SER A 172 -9.32 -60.98 27.41
C SER A 172 -10.20 -62.22 27.64
N PRO A 173 -11.29 -62.14 28.43
CA PRO A 173 -12.61 -62.29 27.78
C PRO A 173 -13.84 -61.62 28.46
N LEU A 174 -14.83 -61.32 27.62
CA LEU A 174 -16.31 -61.35 27.76
C LEU A 174 -17.10 -60.93 29.03
N ALA A 175 -18.29 -60.37 28.70
CA ALA A 175 -19.62 -60.53 29.34
C ALA A 175 -20.16 -59.44 30.30
N ALA A 176 -21.44 -59.12 30.08
CA ALA A 176 -22.38 -58.45 31.01
C ALA A 176 -23.44 -59.49 31.47
N PRO A 177 -24.33 -59.21 32.45
CA PRO A 177 -25.63 -58.60 32.08
C PRO A 177 -26.39 -57.79 33.18
N SER A 178 -27.47 -57.09 32.75
CA SER A 178 -28.76 -56.85 33.47
C SER A 178 -28.81 -56.05 34.81
N SER A 179 -29.93 -55.41 35.22
CA SER A 179 -31.11 -54.83 34.51
C SER A 179 -32.01 -54.03 35.49
N HIS A 180 -33.01 -53.29 34.96
CA HIS A 180 -34.27 -52.87 35.63
C HIS A 180 -34.22 -51.80 36.76
N ARG A 181 -35.26 -51.01 37.11
CA ARG A 181 -36.67 -50.67 36.66
C ARG A 181 -37.03 -49.31 37.36
N GLU A 182 -38.09 -48.51 37.17
CA GLU A 182 -39.33 -48.34 36.36
C GLU A 182 -39.80 -46.86 36.58
N ALA A 183 -40.78 -46.22 35.93
CA ALA A 183 -41.31 -46.15 34.55
C ALA A 183 -42.45 -45.06 34.51
N ARG A 184 -43.38 -45.14 33.53
CA ARG A 184 -44.45 -44.15 33.16
C ARG A 184 -43.88 -42.91 32.42
N GLY A 185 -44.31 -42.51 31.21
CA GLY A 185 -45.38 -43.01 30.30
C GLY A 185 -46.74 -42.32 30.52
N ALA A 186 -47.58 -42.02 29.51
CA ALA A 186 -47.46 -42.10 28.03
C ALA A 186 -48.61 -41.23 27.40
N THR A 187 -48.78 -40.97 26.09
CA THR A 187 -48.13 -41.48 24.86
C THR A 187 -47.77 -40.28 23.93
N LEU A 188 -48.16 -40.03 22.66
CA LEU A 188 -48.94 -40.68 21.57
C LEU A 188 -48.50 -40.05 20.21
N ASP A 189 -48.66 -40.75 19.08
CA ASP A 189 -48.30 -40.31 17.70
C ASP A 189 -49.34 -40.83 16.67
N LEU A 190 -49.58 -40.13 15.55
CA LEU A 190 -50.69 -40.41 14.62
C LEU A 190 -50.50 -40.03 13.13
N LEU A 191 -49.44 -40.57 12.51
CA LEU A 191 -49.42 -41.22 11.18
C LEU A 191 -50.18 -40.63 9.93
N ARG A 192 -49.37 -40.15 8.96
CA ARG A 192 -49.31 -40.56 7.52
C ARG A 192 -50.35 -40.11 6.43
N ARG A 193 -49.78 -39.39 5.43
CA ARG A 193 -49.83 -39.63 3.94
C ARG A 193 -51.09 -39.23 3.12
N PRO A 194 -51.01 -39.08 1.76
CA PRO A 194 -49.90 -38.70 0.84
C PRO A 194 -50.34 -37.54 -0.14
N PRO A 195 -49.69 -37.25 -1.31
CA PRO A 195 -49.80 -35.92 -1.96
C PRO A 195 -50.31 -35.87 -3.42
N TRP A 196 -51.46 -35.23 -3.70
CA TRP A 196 -51.80 -34.56 -4.98
C TRP A 196 -53.12 -33.76 -4.85
N LEU A 197 -53.37 -32.85 -5.80
CA LEU A 197 -54.48 -31.85 -5.85
C LEU A 197 -54.35 -30.70 -4.81
N LEU A 198 -54.58 -29.42 -5.15
CA LEU A 198 -54.69 -28.78 -6.47
C LEU A 198 -54.32 -27.28 -6.40
N LEU A 199 -54.14 -26.67 -7.56
CA LEU A 199 -53.80 -25.26 -7.81
C LEU A 199 -54.81 -24.26 -7.22
N ALA A 200 -54.39 -23.43 -6.27
CA ALA A 200 -54.89 -22.06 -6.04
C ALA A 200 -53.92 -21.30 -5.11
N GLY A 201 -53.36 -20.16 -5.54
CA GLY A 201 -52.45 -19.36 -4.70
C GLY A 201 -51.57 -18.33 -5.42
N ALA A 202 -51.27 -18.57 -6.70
CA ALA A 202 -50.59 -17.57 -7.54
C ALA A 202 -51.56 -16.44 -7.92
N GLY A 203 -51.76 -15.46 -7.03
CA GLY A 203 -52.66 -14.33 -7.27
C GLY A 203 -52.57 -13.11 -6.34
N ALA A 204 -51.93 -13.21 -5.18
CA ALA A 204 -52.04 -12.16 -4.13
C ALA A 204 -51.03 -10.99 -4.24
N VAL A 205 -49.94 -11.11 -5.00
CA VAL A 205 -48.85 -10.10 -5.03
C VAL A 205 -48.78 -9.30 -6.33
N LEU A 206 -49.30 -9.85 -7.44
CA LEU A 206 -49.31 -9.20 -8.76
C LEU A 206 -50.40 -8.11 -8.92
N ALA A 207 -51.35 -8.01 -7.98
CA ALA A 207 -52.43 -7.02 -8.02
C ALA A 207 -52.07 -5.64 -7.46
N ALA A 208 -51.00 -5.53 -6.65
CA ALA A 208 -50.63 -4.29 -5.95
C ALA A 208 -49.78 -3.31 -6.80
N LEU A 209 -49.20 -3.77 -7.91
CA LEU A 209 -48.33 -2.97 -8.79
C LEU A 209 -48.99 -2.55 -10.12
N LEU A 210 -50.30 -2.76 -10.26
CA LEU A 210 -51.08 -2.44 -11.48
C LEU A 210 -52.21 -1.42 -11.26
N LEU A 211 -52.28 -0.78 -10.09
CA LEU A 211 -53.29 0.23 -9.73
C LEU A 211 -52.69 1.56 -9.23
N GLY A 212 -51.51 1.93 -9.74
CA GLY A 212 -50.88 3.25 -9.53
C GLY A 212 -50.72 4.09 -10.81
N GLY A 213 -50.87 3.48 -11.99
CA GLY A 213 -50.91 4.17 -13.28
C GLY A 213 -52.35 4.34 -13.78
N ILE A 214 -52.57 5.28 -14.71
CA ILE A 214 -53.88 5.59 -15.32
C ILE A 214 -54.89 6.23 -14.34
N ALA A 215 -54.48 7.36 -13.73
CA ALA A 215 -55.40 8.26 -13.02
C ALA A 215 -55.07 9.77 -13.22
N LEU A 216 -54.34 10.13 -14.29
CA LEU A 216 -54.03 11.53 -14.63
C LEU A 216 -54.02 11.81 -16.15
N ILE A 217 -54.94 11.18 -16.87
CA ILE A 217 -55.21 11.47 -18.29
C ILE A 217 -56.73 11.66 -18.46
N ILE A 218 -57.12 12.72 -19.16
CA ILE A 218 -58.50 13.17 -19.42
C ILE A 218 -59.24 13.69 -18.17
N ALA A 219 -59.00 14.97 -17.87
CA ALA A 219 -60.01 15.86 -17.31
C ALA A 219 -60.18 17.06 -18.26
N MET A 220 -61.26 17.02 -19.06
CA MET A 220 -61.88 18.13 -19.81
C MET A 220 -61.04 18.88 -20.87
N SER A 221 -61.29 18.47 -22.12
CA SER A 221 -61.01 19.19 -23.37
C SER A 221 -61.59 20.61 -23.43
N PHE A 222 -61.01 21.47 -24.27
CA PHE A 222 -61.77 22.10 -25.36
C PHE A 222 -60.85 22.37 -26.57
N SER A 223 -61.44 22.46 -27.76
CA SER A 223 -60.74 22.46 -29.05
C SER A 223 -60.94 23.78 -29.81
N HIS A 224 -59.97 24.16 -30.66
CA HIS A 224 -60.11 24.42 -32.11
C HIS A 224 -58.93 25.25 -32.68
N ALA A 225 -58.70 25.10 -33.99
CA ALA A 225 -57.79 25.85 -34.85
C ALA A 225 -58.44 25.88 -36.26
N PRO A 226 -57.76 26.26 -37.37
CA PRO A 226 -56.71 27.26 -37.61
C PRO A 226 -57.23 28.38 -38.57
N THR A 227 -56.47 29.37 -39.07
CA THR A 227 -55.67 29.27 -40.32
C THR A 227 -55.20 30.66 -40.84
N SER A 228 -54.29 30.61 -41.82
CA SER A 228 -54.02 31.60 -42.88
C SER A 228 -52.99 32.72 -42.62
N ALA A 229 -52.29 33.06 -43.70
CA ALA A 229 -51.31 34.14 -43.83
C ALA A 229 -51.51 34.85 -45.18
N PRO A 230 -51.04 36.11 -45.35
CA PRO A 230 -50.87 36.75 -46.65
C PRO A 230 -49.40 36.72 -47.12
N ALA A 231 -49.18 37.09 -48.39
CA ALA A 231 -47.91 36.94 -49.11
C ALA A 231 -46.99 38.18 -49.07
N ALA A 232 -45.81 38.06 -49.70
CA ALA A 232 -44.69 39.01 -49.63
C ALA A 232 -44.79 40.22 -50.59
N ALA A 233 -44.01 41.28 -50.31
CA ALA A 233 -43.74 42.38 -51.25
C ALA A 233 -42.37 43.07 -51.01
N SER A 234 -41.53 43.10 -52.06
CA SER A 234 -40.47 44.08 -52.40
C SER A 234 -39.30 44.43 -51.43
N VAL A 235 -38.10 44.56 -52.03
CA VAL A 235 -36.81 45.00 -51.44
C VAL A 235 -36.69 46.55 -51.46
N PRO A 236 -35.74 47.17 -50.72
CA PRO A 236 -34.40 47.42 -51.28
C PRO A 236 -33.21 47.26 -50.29
N SER A 237 -32.03 46.94 -50.82
CA SER A 237 -30.74 47.02 -50.08
C SER A 237 -30.23 48.47 -50.01
N PRO A 238 -29.29 48.78 -49.08
CA PRO A 238 -27.91 48.96 -49.55
C PRO A 238 -26.77 48.56 -48.58
N SER A 239 -25.60 48.31 -49.18
CA SER A 239 -24.23 48.50 -48.66
C SER A 239 -23.80 47.93 -47.29
N ASN A 240 -22.90 46.94 -47.32
CA ASN A 240 -21.94 46.68 -46.25
C ASN A 240 -20.88 47.81 -46.17
N PRO A 241 -20.44 48.21 -44.96
CA PRO A 241 -19.09 48.71 -44.77
C PRO A 241 -18.12 47.50 -44.69
N VAL A 242 -17.35 47.26 -45.74
CA VAL A 242 -16.26 46.26 -45.68
C VAL A 242 -15.05 46.89 -45.01
N THR A 243 -14.82 46.56 -43.74
CA THR A 243 -13.52 46.80 -43.11
C THR A 243 -12.49 45.87 -43.79
N PRO A 244 -11.37 46.39 -44.34
CA PRO A 244 -10.38 45.54 -44.99
C PRO A 244 -9.71 44.59 -43.98
N PRO A 245 -9.19 43.42 -44.42
CA PRO A 245 -8.33 42.60 -43.58
C PRO A 245 -7.12 43.41 -43.12
N LEU A 246 -6.74 43.25 -41.85
CA LEU A 246 -5.44 43.73 -41.38
C LEU A 246 -4.33 43.00 -42.17
N GLU A 247 -3.44 43.77 -42.78
CA GLU A 247 -2.26 43.20 -43.44
C GLU A 247 -1.39 42.48 -42.41
N PRO A 248 -0.72 41.37 -42.78
CA PRO A 248 0.24 40.73 -41.91
C PRO A 248 1.41 41.70 -41.66
N SER A 249 1.55 42.13 -40.41
CA SER A 249 2.72 42.88 -39.96
C SER A 249 4.00 42.08 -40.22
N SER A 250 5.10 42.79 -40.44
CA SER A 250 6.42 42.18 -40.70
C SER A 250 6.77 41.16 -39.61
N PRO A 251 7.49 40.06 -39.94
CA PRO A 251 7.82 39.01 -38.98
C PRO A 251 8.55 39.62 -37.78
N GLY A 252 7.87 39.60 -36.62
CA GLY A 252 8.37 40.22 -35.41
C GLY A 252 9.68 39.60 -34.94
N SER A 253 10.48 40.37 -34.21
CA SER A 253 11.63 39.85 -33.49
C SER A 253 11.22 38.69 -32.58
N ALA A 254 12.07 37.67 -32.46
CA ALA A 254 11.86 36.58 -31.52
C ALA A 254 11.65 37.12 -30.10
N VAL A 255 10.65 36.60 -29.39
CA VAL A 255 10.41 36.96 -27.99
C VAL A 255 11.48 36.31 -27.13
N GLU A 256 12.28 37.15 -26.47
CA GLU A 256 13.39 36.70 -25.63
C GLU A 256 12.90 35.74 -24.52
N GLY A 257 13.52 34.57 -24.41
CA GLY A 257 13.13 33.53 -23.45
C GLY A 257 12.01 32.58 -23.88
N VAL A 258 11.45 32.69 -25.10
CA VAL A 258 10.47 31.75 -25.67
C VAL A 258 11.02 31.08 -26.93
N SER A 259 11.08 29.75 -26.94
CA SER A 259 11.41 28.96 -28.13
C SER A 259 10.24 28.05 -28.50
N ILE A 260 9.82 28.07 -29.76
CA ILE A 260 8.86 27.11 -30.34
C ILE A 260 9.59 26.29 -31.40
N GLN A 261 9.52 24.97 -31.31
CA GLN A 261 10.11 24.01 -32.24
C GLN A 261 9.02 23.07 -32.76
N LYS A 262 9.08 22.72 -34.04
CA LYS A 262 8.15 21.76 -34.64
C LYS A 262 8.80 20.38 -34.72
N GLU A 263 8.17 19.40 -34.10
CA GLU A 263 8.57 17.99 -34.06
C GLU A 263 7.39 17.14 -34.61
N ASP A 264 7.55 15.82 -34.75
CA ASP A 264 6.53 14.96 -35.39
C ASP A 264 5.23 14.84 -34.56
N ASP A 265 5.33 15.05 -33.24
CA ASP A 265 4.23 15.02 -32.27
C ASP A 265 3.65 16.40 -31.93
N GLY A 266 4.13 17.49 -32.54
CA GLY A 266 3.50 18.82 -32.41
C GLY A 266 4.46 20.01 -32.42
N LEU A 267 4.03 21.10 -31.76
CA LEU A 267 4.79 22.32 -31.52
C LEU A 267 5.24 22.36 -30.06
N HIS A 268 6.50 22.01 -29.82
CA HIS A 268 7.14 22.06 -28.50
C HIS A 268 7.52 23.50 -28.16
N VAL A 269 7.11 23.97 -26.99
CA VAL A 269 7.45 25.28 -26.45
C VAL A 269 8.35 25.10 -25.24
N ARG A 270 9.50 25.78 -25.22
CA ARG A 270 10.46 25.74 -24.11
C ARG A 270 10.79 27.16 -23.65
N THR A 271 10.75 27.38 -22.34
CA THR A 271 11.10 28.65 -21.67
C THR A 271 11.99 28.37 -20.46
N ALA A 272 12.44 29.41 -19.77
CA ALA A 272 13.22 29.25 -18.52
C ALA A 272 12.40 28.77 -17.31
N LYS A 273 11.05 28.78 -17.39
CA LYS A 273 10.15 28.42 -16.26
C LYS A 273 9.30 27.18 -16.53
N TYR A 274 8.93 26.96 -17.79
CA TYR A 274 8.02 25.88 -18.18
C TYR A 274 8.29 25.33 -19.59
N GLU A 275 7.83 24.11 -19.81
CA GLU A 275 7.72 23.45 -21.11
C GLU A 275 6.24 23.24 -21.46
N ALA A 276 5.89 23.25 -22.74
CA ALA A 276 4.54 22.95 -23.21
C ALA A 276 4.56 22.30 -24.60
N LEU A 277 3.44 21.68 -24.99
CA LEU A 277 3.25 21.08 -26.32
C LEU A 277 1.88 21.47 -26.86
N ILE A 278 1.80 21.93 -28.12
CA ILE A 278 0.55 21.93 -28.89
C ILE A 278 0.57 20.74 -29.86
N ASP A 279 -0.37 19.81 -29.73
CA ASP A 279 -0.41 18.61 -30.58
C ASP A 279 -0.91 18.91 -32.02
N PRO A 280 -0.87 17.92 -32.94
CA PRO A 280 -1.39 18.09 -34.30
C PRO A 280 -2.92 18.25 -34.37
N SER A 281 -3.66 18.03 -33.27
CA SER A 281 -5.10 18.33 -33.17
C SER A 281 -5.40 19.75 -32.66
N GLY A 282 -4.36 20.53 -32.34
CA GLY A 282 -4.47 21.93 -31.90
C GLY A 282 -4.77 22.10 -30.40
N CYS A 283 -4.57 21.06 -29.59
CA CYS A 283 -4.78 21.06 -28.14
C CYS A 283 -3.47 21.29 -27.38
N LEU A 284 -3.56 21.93 -26.20
CA LEU A 284 -2.43 22.08 -25.27
C LEU A 284 -2.16 20.74 -24.56
N ASP A 285 -1.28 19.93 -25.13
CA ASP A 285 -1.08 18.55 -24.71
C ASP A 285 -0.18 18.39 -23.48
N SER A 286 0.74 19.33 -23.25
CA SER A 286 1.62 19.31 -22.07
C SER A 286 1.78 20.71 -21.51
N LEU A 287 1.89 20.81 -20.19
CA LEU A 287 2.30 22.02 -19.48
C LEU A 287 3.06 21.60 -18.21
N ARG A 288 4.38 21.81 -18.22
CA ARG A 288 5.32 21.34 -17.19
C ARG A 288 6.05 22.47 -16.52
N ALA A 289 6.19 22.42 -15.19
CA ALA A 289 7.13 23.26 -14.45
C ALA A 289 7.97 22.42 -13.49
N GLY A 290 9.28 22.68 -13.42
CA GLY A 290 10.20 21.94 -12.55
C GLY A 290 10.28 20.43 -12.84
N GLY A 291 9.96 20.00 -14.06
CA GLY A 291 9.86 18.59 -14.47
C GLY A 291 8.54 17.90 -14.11
N VAL A 292 7.58 18.61 -13.50
CA VAL A 292 6.26 18.09 -13.13
C VAL A 292 5.22 18.47 -14.17
N GLU A 293 4.49 17.48 -14.68
CA GLU A 293 3.35 17.63 -15.61
C GLU A 293 2.06 17.98 -14.85
N PHE A 294 1.35 19.00 -15.32
CA PHE A 294 0.04 19.37 -14.76
C PHE A 294 -1.14 18.77 -15.54
N LEU A 295 -0.98 18.51 -16.85
CA LEU A 295 -2.08 18.11 -17.73
C LEU A 295 -2.18 16.59 -17.85
N ARG A 296 -3.41 16.07 -17.76
CA ARG A 296 -3.67 14.62 -17.78
C ARG A 296 -3.58 14.04 -19.20
N PRO A 297 -2.96 12.86 -19.39
CA PRO A 297 -3.14 11.98 -20.55
C PRO A 297 -4.60 11.85 -21.04
N GLY A 298 -4.80 11.83 -22.36
CA GLY A 298 -6.12 11.65 -22.97
C GLY A 298 -6.75 10.32 -22.56
N GLU A 299 -7.98 10.37 -22.03
CA GLU A 299 -8.79 9.21 -21.65
C GLU A 299 -10.02 9.11 -22.58
N PRO A 300 -10.62 7.93 -22.78
CA PRO A 300 -11.84 7.80 -23.56
C PRO A 300 -13.04 8.41 -22.82
N LEU A 301 -13.76 9.31 -23.49
CA LEU A 301 -15.11 9.69 -23.10
C LEU A 301 -16.06 8.48 -23.21
N ASN A 302 -17.17 8.51 -22.46
CA ASN A 302 -18.31 7.63 -22.72
C ASN A 302 -18.68 7.69 -24.23
N GLN A 303 -19.04 6.55 -24.81
CA GLN A 303 -19.16 6.32 -26.26
C GLN A 303 -17.81 6.13 -27.02
N GLY A 304 -16.67 6.05 -26.34
CA GLY A 304 -15.41 5.53 -26.91
C GLY A 304 -14.63 6.50 -27.79
N LYS A 305 -14.84 7.82 -27.65
CA LYS A 305 -14.03 8.85 -28.31
C LYS A 305 -12.90 9.28 -27.37
N SER A 306 -11.64 9.18 -27.82
CA SER A 306 -10.51 9.78 -27.09
C SER A 306 -10.54 11.29 -27.24
N VAL A 307 -10.30 12.00 -26.13
CA VAL A 307 -9.75 13.37 -26.16
C VAL A 307 -8.21 13.31 -26.18
N ALA A 308 -7.55 14.36 -26.67
CA ALA A 308 -6.11 14.57 -26.46
C ALA A 308 -5.83 15.10 -25.04
N ARG A 309 -4.58 15.35 -24.66
CA ARG A 309 -4.31 16.01 -23.36
C ARG A 309 -4.67 17.49 -23.42
N GLY A 310 -5.10 18.04 -22.29
CA GLY A 310 -5.59 19.44 -22.17
C GLY A 310 -6.66 19.85 -23.19
N ALA A 311 -7.37 18.88 -23.76
CA ALA A 311 -8.15 19.06 -24.98
C ALA A 311 -9.54 19.65 -24.76
N TYR A 312 -10.02 20.34 -25.79
CA TYR A 312 -11.30 21.02 -25.78
C TYR A 312 -12.43 20.07 -26.15
N PHE A 313 -13.40 19.96 -25.25
CA PHE A 313 -14.68 19.32 -25.50
C PHE A 313 -15.80 20.30 -25.18
N TYR A 314 -16.89 20.25 -25.94
CA TYR A 314 -18.09 21.05 -25.71
C TYR A 314 -19.20 20.12 -25.19
N SER A 315 -20.14 20.69 -24.43
CA SER A 315 -21.50 20.14 -24.33
C SER A 315 -22.37 20.92 -25.30
N ASP A 316 -23.23 20.23 -26.09
CA ASP A 316 -24.33 20.92 -26.75
C ASP A 316 -25.48 21.22 -25.78
N LYS A 317 -26.47 21.96 -26.29
CA LYS A 317 -27.72 22.33 -25.59
C LYS A 317 -28.52 21.13 -25.07
N ASP A 318 -28.32 19.95 -25.63
CA ASP A 318 -29.03 18.70 -25.30
C ASP A 318 -28.19 17.83 -24.34
N GLY A 319 -27.00 18.29 -23.93
CA GLY A 319 -26.13 17.67 -22.94
C GLY A 319 -25.05 16.74 -23.50
N HIS A 320 -24.89 16.63 -24.83
CA HIS A 320 -23.93 15.69 -25.41
C HIS A 320 -22.52 16.25 -25.43
N LEU A 321 -21.59 15.49 -24.84
CA LEU A 321 -20.16 15.81 -24.87
C LEU A 321 -19.53 15.40 -26.21
N GLY A 322 -18.82 16.34 -26.84
CA GLY A 322 -18.03 16.08 -28.05
C GLY A 322 -16.67 16.76 -27.99
N ALA A 323 -15.62 16.07 -28.43
CA ALA A 323 -14.32 16.71 -28.67
C ALA A 323 -14.43 17.72 -29.82
N VAL A 324 -13.82 18.89 -29.67
CA VAL A 324 -13.64 19.88 -30.75
C VAL A 324 -12.45 19.44 -31.59
N LYS A 325 -12.60 19.36 -32.91
CA LYS A 325 -11.47 19.10 -33.81
C LYS A 325 -11.00 20.41 -34.41
N MET A 326 -9.81 20.85 -34.04
CA MET A 326 -9.15 21.93 -34.80
C MET A 326 -8.70 21.36 -36.15
N SER A 327 -8.99 22.09 -37.22
CA SER A 327 -8.72 21.71 -38.61
C SER A 327 -7.60 22.52 -39.24
N ASP A 328 -7.21 23.64 -38.63
CA ASP A 328 -6.16 24.53 -39.09
C ASP A 328 -5.31 25.00 -37.89
N VAL A 329 -4.10 24.45 -37.74
CA VAL A 329 -3.16 24.75 -36.65
C VAL A 329 -1.91 25.40 -37.24
N ARG A 330 -1.61 26.64 -36.83
CA ARG A 330 -0.51 27.44 -37.39
C ARG A 330 0.21 28.23 -36.30
N GLN A 331 1.53 28.23 -36.35
CA GLN A 331 2.33 29.29 -35.71
C GLN A 331 2.19 30.56 -36.57
N THR A 332 1.63 31.64 -36.01
CA THR A 332 1.32 32.88 -36.72
C THR A 332 2.26 34.04 -36.37
N ALA A 333 2.95 33.95 -35.24
CA ALA A 333 4.08 34.80 -34.85
C ALA A 333 5.11 33.95 -34.06
N PRO A 334 6.32 34.46 -33.78
CA PRO A 334 7.37 33.66 -33.11
C PRO A 334 6.91 32.97 -31.82
N ASN A 335 6.02 33.59 -31.05
CA ASN A 335 5.46 33.09 -29.80
C ASN A 335 3.94 32.84 -29.84
N ILE A 336 3.29 32.90 -31.01
CA ILE A 336 1.83 32.75 -31.14
C ILE A 336 1.46 31.56 -32.01
N VAL A 337 0.59 30.70 -31.50
CA VAL A 337 -0.02 29.58 -32.22
C VAL A 337 -1.54 29.77 -32.25
N THR A 338 -2.16 29.66 -33.43
CA THR A 338 -3.62 29.66 -33.60
C THR A 338 -4.08 28.28 -34.04
N ALA A 339 -5.09 27.74 -33.36
CA ALA A 339 -5.78 26.52 -33.74
C ALA A 339 -7.27 26.83 -33.97
N ARG A 340 -7.79 26.56 -35.18
CA ARG A 340 -9.17 26.88 -35.57
C ARG A 340 -10.00 25.63 -35.78
N GLY A 341 -11.23 25.62 -35.28
CA GLY A 341 -12.13 24.46 -35.29
C GLY A 341 -13.54 24.78 -35.77
N ASP A 342 -14.42 23.79 -35.67
CA ASP A 342 -15.82 23.91 -36.10
C ASP A 342 -16.73 24.61 -35.06
N LYS A 343 -16.27 24.72 -33.81
CA LYS A 343 -17.01 25.33 -32.67
C LYS A 343 -16.22 26.33 -31.85
N PHE A 344 -14.90 26.24 -31.87
CA PHE A 344 -13.99 27.15 -31.16
C PHE A 344 -12.80 27.52 -32.04
N ASP A 345 -12.33 28.75 -31.90
CA ASP A 345 -10.97 29.14 -32.27
C ASP A 345 -10.17 29.40 -30.99
N VAL A 346 -8.95 28.84 -30.89
CA VAL A 346 -8.04 29.04 -29.76
C VAL A 346 -6.75 29.70 -30.25
N THR A 347 -6.37 30.82 -29.63
CA THR A 347 -5.06 31.44 -29.83
C THR A 347 -4.23 31.32 -28.56
N TYR A 348 -3.06 30.69 -28.68
CA TYR A 348 -2.05 30.59 -27.64
C TYR A 348 -0.99 31.68 -27.86
N GLU A 349 -0.78 32.53 -26.87
CA GLU A 349 0.32 33.49 -26.82
C GLU A 349 1.26 33.08 -25.67
N PHE A 350 2.42 32.54 -26.04
CA PHE A 350 3.43 32.07 -25.10
C PHE A 350 4.34 33.23 -24.67
N ASN A 351 4.62 33.31 -23.37
CA ASN A 351 5.46 34.34 -22.75
C ASN A 351 6.43 33.66 -21.78
N PRO A 352 7.56 34.27 -21.38
CA PRO A 352 8.52 33.64 -20.46
C PRO A 352 7.94 33.21 -19.10
N ASP A 353 6.81 33.80 -18.69
CA ASP A 353 6.14 33.59 -17.41
C ASP A 353 4.83 32.76 -17.51
N GLY A 354 4.40 32.34 -18.70
CA GLY A 354 3.18 31.55 -18.90
C GLY A 354 2.57 31.68 -20.29
N VAL A 355 1.41 31.06 -20.49
CA VAL A 355 0.64 31.11 -21.74
C VAL A 355 -0.70 31.80 -21.54
N THR A 356 -1.05 32.72 -22.45
CA THR A 356 -2.40 33.29 -22.58
C THR A 356 -3.15 32.49 -23.64
N LEU A 357 -4.37 32.06 -23.33
CA LEU A 357 -5.31 31.44 -24.26
C LEU A 357 -6.46 32.41 -24.51
N LEU A 358 -6.73 32.70 -25.78
CA LEU A 358 -7.95 33.37 -26.23
C LEU A 358 -8.85 32.30 -26.86
N ALA A 359 -9.86 31.86 -26.12
CA ALA A 359 -10.81 30.83 -26.53
C ALA A 359 -12.11 31.48 -27.01
N ARG A 360 -12.25 31.63 -28.33
CA ARG A 360 -13.44 32.16 -28.98
C ARG A 360 -14.45 31.04 -29.19
N ASN A 361 -15.65 31.20 -28.65
CA ASN A 361 -16.80 30.39 -29.03
C ASN A 361 -17.34 30.87 -30.38
N SER A 362 -17.58 29.94 -31.30
CA SER A 362 -18.11 30.20 -32.64
C SER A 362 -19.49 29.59 -32.88
N THR A 363 -20.16 29.06 -31.85
CA THR A 363 -21.54 28.54 -31.92
C THR A 363 -22.59 29.56 -31.46
N ASP A 364 -23.86 29.26 -31.75
CA ASP A 364 -25.04 30.01 -31.34
C ASP A 364 -25.45 29.79 -29.87
N PHE A 365 -24.78 28.90 -29.13
CA PHE A 365 -25.05 28.58 -27.73
C PHE A 365 -23.83 28.80 -26.83
N THR A 366 -24.06 29.07 -25.54
CA THR A 366 -22.98 29.10 -24.54
C THR A 366 -22.30 27.74 -24.45
N ALA A 367 -21.01 27.68 -24.79
CA ALA A 367 -20.24 26.45 -24.86
C ALA A 367 -19.20 26.41 -23.72
N PRO A 368 -19.08 25.29 -22.97
CA PRO A 368 -18.08 25.16 -21.93
C PRO A 368 -16.68 24.92 -22.52
N PHE A 369 -15.67 25.43 -21.84
CA PHE A 369 -14.25 25.25 -22.09
C PHE A 369 -13.62 24.58 -20.86
N TYR A 370 -12.69 23.65 -21.07
CA TYR A 370 -12.17 22.79 -20.00
C TYR A 370 -10.64 22.69 -20.01
N ILE A 371 -10.08 22.45 -18.82
CA ILE A 371 -8.68 22.06 -18.60
C ILE A 371 -8.68 20.83 -17.68
N VAL A 372 -8.08 19.73 -18.12
CA VAL A 372 -8.06 18.46 -17.37
C VAL A 372 -6.69 18.25 -16.72
N LEU A 373 -6.69 18.18 -15.39
CA LEU A 373 -5.50 18.16 -14.54
C LEU A 373 -5.22 16.76 -13.99
N ASP A 374 -3.94 16.42 -13.87
CA ASP A 374 -3.50 15.09 -13.45
C ASP A 374 -3.58 14.91 -11.93
N SER A 375 -4.62 14.21 -11.45
CA SER A 375 -4.83 13.85 -10.03
C SER A 375 -3.75 12.93 -9.41
N ALA A 376 -2.70 12.57 -10.17
CA ALA A 376 -1.55 11.81 -9.67
C ALA A 376 -0.34 12.72 -9.34
N SER A 377 -0.14 13.82 -10.06
CA SER A 377 0.88 14.85 -9.75
C SER A 377 0.35 16.02 -8.91
N VAL A 378 -0.87 16.48 -9.20
CA VAL A 378 -1.48 17.65 -8.55
C VAL A 378 -2.13 17.22 -7.23
N THR A 379 -1.64 17.75 -6.12
CA THR A 379 -2.03 17.35 -4.75
C THR A 379 -3.07 18.26 -4.13
N ASP A 380 -3.08 19.55 -4.49
CA ASP A 380 -3.94 20.57 -3.91
C ASP A 380 -4.36 21.62 -4.95
N VAL A 381 -5.44 22.35 -4.65
CA VAL A 381 -5.72 23.67 -5.21
C VAL A 381 -5.84 24.68 -4.06
N LEU A 382 -5.26 25.86 -4.22
CA LEU A 382 -5.50 27.04 -3.39
C LEU A 382 -6.48 27.94 -4.14
N LEU A 383 -7.62 28.25 -3.51
CA LEU A 383 -8.60 29.19 -4.04
C LEU A 383 -8.21 30.63 -3.69
N ALA A 384 -8.75 31.61 -4.43
CA ALA A 384 -8.55 33.04 -4.16
C ALA A 384 -8.95 33.50 -2.74
N SER A 385 -9.75 32.70 -2.02
CA SER A 385 -10.08 32.88 -0.60
C SER A 385 -8.95 32.56 0.38
N GLY A 386 -7.84 31.98 -0.09
CA GLY A 386 -6.80 31.37 0.75
C GLY A 386 -7.14 29.95 1.23
N GLU A 387 -8.28 29.40 0.81
CA GLU A 387 -8.68 28.03 1.13
C GLU A 387 -7.91 27.01 0.29
N ARG A 388 -7.14 26.13 0.97
CA ARG A 388 -6.39 25.05 0.32
C ARG A 388 -7.19 23.74 0.40
N LEU A 389 -7.62 23.25 -0.74
CA LEU A 389 -8.40 22.01 -0.90
C LEU A 389 -7.51 20.93 -1.52
N ALA A 390 -7.44 19.77 -0.87
CA ALA A 390 -6.72 18.62 -1.41
C ALA A 390 -7.45 18.05 -2.64
N VAL A 391 -6.71 17.50 -3.60
CA VAL A 391 -7.24 16.83 -4.79
C VAL A 391 -7.62 15.37 -4.47
N PRO A 392 -8.86 14.90 -4.77
CA PRO A 392 -9.92 15.56 -5.55
C PRO A 392 -10.77 16.57 -4.75
N VAL A 393 -11.18 17.65 -5.43
CA VAL A 393 -11.78 18.86 -4.86
C VAL A 393 -13.31 18.81 -4.80
N ALA A 394 -13.94 18.05 -5.70
CA ALA A 394 -15.40 17.90 -5.81
C ALA A 394 -15.81 16.43 -6.01
N LYS A 395 -17.12 16.14 -5.93
CA LYS A 395 -17.65 14.77 -5.94
C LYS A 395 -18.09 14.27 -7.32
N ASN A 396 -18.53 15.16 -8.22
CA ASN A 396 -18.86 14.90 -9.64
C ASN A 396 -19.20 16.24 -10.33
N ALA A 397 -19.58 16.20 -11.62
CA ALA A 397 -19.98 17.38 -12.39
C ALA A 397 -21.33 18.03 -11.95
N VAL A 398 -22.14 17.33 -11.15
CA VAL A 398 -23.45 17.81 -10.65
C VAL A 398 -23.32 18.55 -9.32
N ASP A 399 -22.29 18.21 -8.53
CA ASP A 399 -21.90 18.85 -7.27
C ASP A 399 -20.48 19.49 -7.40
N PRO A 400 -20.32 20.53 -8.25
CA PRO A 400 -19.05 21.20 -8.49
C PRO A 400 -18.71 22.21 -7.38
N VAL A 401 -17.41 22.45 -7.17
CA VAL A 401 -16.97 23.64 -6.43
C VAL A 401 -17.08 24.86 -7.36
N ASP A 402 -17.72 25.91 -6.85
CA ASP A 402 -17.86 27.23 -7.47
C ASP A 402 -16.77 28.16 -6.89
N PRO A 403 -15.60 28.30 -7.55
CA PRO A 403 -14.60 29.29 -7.17
C PRO A 403 -15.15 30.69 -7.50
N LYS A 404 -15.85 31.27 -6.53
CA LYS A 404 -16.27 32.66 -6.59
C LYS A 404 -15.02 33.54 -6.60
N TRP A 405 -14.92 34.39 -7.63
CA TRP A 405 -13.76 35.22 -8.01
C TRP A 405 -12.64 34.50 -8.80
N ASP A 406 -11.77 35.27 -9.42
CA ASP A 406 -11.18 35.06 -10.75
C ASP A 406 -9.83 34.29 -10.81
N HIS A 407 -9.49 33.55 -9.76
CA HIS A 407 -8.18 32.89 -9.61
C HIS A 407 -8.22 31.54 -8.87
N SER A 408 -7.35 30.61 -9.30
CA SER A 408 -6.98 29.39 -8.56
C SER A 408 -5.51 29.03 -8.80
N THR A 409 -4.80 28.54 -7.76
CA THR A 409 -3.42 28.02 -7.86
C THR A 409 -3.40 26.52 -7.63
N TRP A 410 -2.98 25.73 -8.61
CA TRP A 410 -2.87 24.28 -8.49
C TRP A 410 -1.44 23.88 -8.09
N ILE A 411 -1.31 22.96 -7.13
CA ILE A 411 -0.04 22.66 -6.46
C ILE A 411 0.36 21.20 -6.73
N ALA A 412 1.62 21.00 -7.13
CA ALA A 412 2.23 19.70 -7.36
C ALA A 412 3.63 19.68 -6.73
N GLY A 413 3.67 19.45 -5.42
CA GLY A 413 4.88 19.59 -4.59
C GLY A 413 5.41 21.03 -4.60
N ARG A 414 6.62 21.25 -5.14
CA ARG A 414 7.17 22.61 -5.33
C ARG A 414 6.65 23.34 -6.56
N SER A 415 6.09 22.64 -7.53
CA SER A 415 5.58 23.26 -8.77
C SER A 415 4.16 23.79 -8.55
N ARG A 416 3.84 24.93 -9.16
CA ARG A 416 2.50 25.55 -9.15
C ARG A 416 2.04 25.88 -10.55
N LEU A 417 0.72 25.93 -10.73
CA LEU A 417 0.06 26.43 -11.92
C LEU A 417 -1.07 27.39 -11.51
N ASP A 418 -0.84 28.69 -11.69
CA ASP A 418 -1.89 29.69 -11.51
C ASP A 418 -2.78 29.75 -12.76
N ILE A 419 -4.10 29.66 -12.55
CA ILE A 419 -5.13 29.80 -13.57
C ILE A 419 -5.99 31.02 -13.20
N THR A 420 -5.98 32.04 -14.06
CA THR A 420 -6.81 33.25 -13.96
C THR A 420 -7.57 33.50 -15.25
N TRP A 421 -8.79 34.04 -15.19
CA TRP A 421 -9.65 34.20 -16.36
C TRP A 421 -10.30 35.59 -16.44
N GLN A 422 -10.66 35.99 -17.66
CA GLN A 422 -11.38 37.21 -18.01
C GLN A 422 -12.44 36.86 -19.05
N ASP A 423 -13.56 37.59 -19.03
CA ASP A 423 -14.66 37.46 -20.00
C ASP A 423 -15.25 36.03 -20.13
N ALA A 424 -15.33 35.31 -18.99
CA ALA A 424 -15.82 33.94 -18.90
C ALA A 424 -16.69 33.72 -17.65
N ASP A 425 -17.85 33.08 -17.83
CA ASP A 425 -18.90 32.97 -16.80
C ASP A 425 -19.00 31.57 -16.16
N GLY A 426 -19.54 31.51 -14.94
CA GLY A 426 -19.92 30.27 -14.27
C GLY A 426 -18.80 29.24 -14.16
N VAL A 427 -17.60 29.71 -13.82
CA VAL A 427 -16.40 28.88 -13.66
C VAL A 427 -16.58 27.87 -12.53
N LYS A 428 -16.09 26.65 -12.75
CA LYS A 428 -16.32 25.49 -11.87
C LYS A 428 -15.07 24.62 -11.78
N ILE A 429 -14.89 23.99 -10.63
CA ILE A 429 -13.92 22.91 -10.43
C ILE A 429 -14.70 21.63 -10.11
N TRP A 430 -14.48 20.57 -10.90
CA TRP A 430 -15.19 19.31 -10.72
C TRP A 430 -14.36 18.07 -11.08
N GLY A 431 -14.86 16.91 -10.65
CA GLY A 431 -14.27 15.59 -10.88
C GLY A 431 -14.91 14.59 -9.90
N PRO A 432 -14.55 13.31 -9.88
CA PRO A 432 -13.59 12.66 -10.77
C PRO A 432 -14.08 12.59 -12.22
N PHE A 433 -13.18 12.81 -13.18
CA PHE A 433 -13.41 12.62 -14.62
C PHE A 433 -12.57 11.45 -15.16
N GLY A 434 -13.20 10.58 -15.96
CA GLY A 434 -12.56 9.39 -16.52
C GLY A 434 -12.16 8.32 -15.48
N ALA A 435 -11.57 7.22 -15.95
CA ALA A 435 -11.11 6.14 -15.08
C ALA A 435 -9.96 6.57 -14.14
N ALA A 436 -9.14 7.53 -14.58
CA ALA A 436 -8.03 8.08 -13.81
C ALA A 436 -8.44 9.01 -12.64
N LYS A 437 -9.75 9.26 -12.44
CA LYS A 437 -10.28 10.19 -11.43
C LYS A 437 -9.69 11.61 -11.51
N SER A 438 -9.48 12.11 -12.73
CA SER A 438 -8.92 13.43 -13.04
C SER A 438 -9.75 14.58 -12.45
N GLN A 439 -9.14 15.74 -12.25
CA GLN A 439 -9.87 16.98 -11.97
C GLN A 439 -10.03 17.80 -13.25
N VAL A 440 -11.08 18.60 -13.30
CA VAL A 440 -11.46 19.43 -14.43
C VAL A 440 -11.74 20.84 -13.93
N TRP A 441 -10.99 21.82 -14.44
CA TRP A 441 -11.36 23.23 -14.38
C TRP A 441 -12.23 23.56 -15.61
N HIS A 442 -13.32 24.29 -15.41
CA HIS A 442 -14.39 24.56 -16.38
C HIS A 442 -14.67 26.06 -16.40
N ALA A 443 -14.81 26.67 -17.58
CA ALA A 443 -15.40 28.00 -17.76
C ALA A 443 -16.47 27.98 -18.87
N ASN A 444 -17.56 28.76 -18.75
CA ASN A 444 -18.52 28.90 -19.85
C ASN A 444 -18.14 30.10 -20.72
N VAL A 445 -18.14 29.90 -22.04
CA VAL A 445 -17.91 30.94 -23.04
C VAL A 445 -19.23 31.21 -23.75
N GLY A 446 -19.78 32.42 -23.60
CA GLY A 446 -21.07 32.77 -24.18
C GLY A 446 -21.08 32.72 -25.71
N THR A 447 -22.28 32.67 -26.28
CA THR A 447 -22.54 32.71 -27.74
C THR A 447 -21.71 33.81 -28.42
N TYR A 448 -20.85 33.44 -29.37
CA TYR A 448 -19.92 34.31 -30.11
C TYR A 448 -18.90 35.14 -29.28
N GLN A 449 -18.76 34.89 -27.97
CA GLN A 449 -17.81 35.57 -27.09
C GLN A 449 -16.40 34.94 -27.14
N THR A 450 -15.43 35.61 -26.52
CA THR A 450 -14.06 35.12 -26.35
C THR A 450 -13.68 35.17 -24.89
N ALA A 451 -13.47 34.00 -24.28
CA ALA A 451 -12.89 33.89 -22.94
C ALA A 451 -11.36 34.03 -23.04
N LYS A 452 -10.77 34.72 -22.08
CA LYS A 452 -9.32 34.93 -21.99
C LYS A 452 -8.80 34.28 -20.71
N ILE A 453 -7.91 33.31 -20.85
CA ILE A 453 -7.41 32.48 -19.74
C ILE A 453 -5.89 32.59 -19.71
N HIS A 454 -5.31 32.89 -18.55
CA HIS A 454 -3.86 32.85 -18.36
C HIS A 454 -3.48 31.65 -17.51
N LEU A 455 -2.49 30.88 -17.98
CA LEU A 455 -1.85 29.78 -17.27
C LEU A 455 -0.42 30.18 -16.97
N LYS A 456 -0.07 30.35 -15.69
CA LYS A 456 1.28 30.76 -15.25
C LYS A 456 1.91 29.65 -14.40
N PRO A 457 2.77 28.80 -15.00
CA PRO A 457 3.50 27.79 -14.24
C PRO A 457 4.67 28.40 -13.48
N SER A 458 4.95 27.93 -12.27
CA SER A 458 6.09 28.36 -11.46
C SER A 458 6.65 27.24 -10.58
N VAL A 459 7.82 27.47 -9.99
CA VAL A 459 8.47 26.52 -9.06
C VAL A 459 8.94 27.28 -7.83
N ALA A 460 8.49 26.83 -6.66
CA ALA A 460 8.84 27.42 -5.37
C ALA A 460 10.25 26.99 -4.91
N ALA A 461 10.94 27.89 -4.20
CA ALA A 461 12.27 27.64 -3.64
C ALA A 461 12.25 26.50 -2.60
N GLN A 462 11.18 26.42 -1.82
CA GLN A 462 10.89 25.34 -0.87
C GLN A 462 9.45 24.86 -1.05
N GLU A 463 9.13 23.70 -0.49
CA GLU A 463 7.77 23.13 -0.51
C GLU A 463 6.93 23.76 0.61
N GLU A 464 5.84 24.44 0.25
CA GLU A 464 4.93 25.05 1.23
C GLU A 464 4.09 23.97 1.93
N LYS A 465 4.59 23.52 3.08
CA LYS A 465 3.82 22.71 4.03
C LYS A 465 2.50 23.42 4.35
N PRO A 466 1.35 22.73 4.23
CA PRO A 466 0.07 23.28 4.68
C PRO A 466 0.13 23.58 6.18
N VAL A 467 -0.34 24.76 6.59
CA VAL A 467 -0.48 25.13 8.01
C VAL A 467 -1.95 24.98 8.40
N ALA A 468 -2.23 24.29 9.50
CA ALA A 468 -3.59 24.20 10.02
C ALA A 468 -4.08 25.60 10.46
N PRO A 469 -5.28 26.06 10.05
CA PRO A 469 -5.88 27.23 10.69
C PRO A 469 -6.12 26.92 12.17
N ALA A 470 -5.87 27.88 13.06
CA ALA A 470 -5.92 27.68 14.51
C ALA A 470 -7.31 27.20 14.97
N GLY A 471 -7.37 26.17 15.84
CA GLY A 471 -8.62 25.50 16.20
C GLY A 471 -9.27 24.71 15.07
N GLY A 472 -8.54 24.47 13.97
CA GLY A 472 -9.01 23.79 12.78
C GLY A 472 -8.54 22.34 12.65
N VAL A 473 -8.68 21.82 11.44
CA VAL A 473 -8.24 20.48 11.04
C VAL A 473 -7.55 20.61 9.71
N LEU A 474 -6.37 20.00 9.60
CA LEU A 474 -5.61 19.91 8.36
C LEU A 474 -5.59 18.45 7.90
N LEU A 475 -6.16 18.17 6.73
CA LEU A 475 -5.97 16.91 6.02
C LEU A 475 -4.88 17.08 4.96
N THR A 476 -3.83 16.28 5.06
CA THR A 476 -2.73 16.21 4.07
C THR A 476 -2.68 14.82 3.42
N ARG A 477 -2.07 14.74 2.23
CA ARG A 477 -1.91 13.51 1.46
C ARG A 477 -0.44 13.24 1.17
N GLN A 478 0.01 12.01 1.38
CA GLN A 478 1.36 11.55 1.04
C GLN A 478 1.24 10.21 0.29
N GLY A 479 1.31 10.28 -1.04
CA GLY A 479 1.04 9.12 -1.91
C GLY A 479 -0.41 8.63 -1.80
N THR A 480 -0.61 7.41 -1.30
CA THR A 480 -1.92 6.83 -0.99
C THR A 480 -2.43 7.23 0.40
N THR A 481 -1.54 7.44 1.36
CA THR A 481 -1.84 7.76 2.76
C THR A 481 -2.44 9.16 2.91
N ARG A 482 -3.34 9.31 3.90
CA ARG A 482 -3.84 10.60 4.39
C ARG A 482 -3.45 10.80 5.85
N ARG A 483 -3.12 12.04 6.23
CA ARG A 483 -2.80 12.41 7.61
C ARG A 483 -3.66 13.60 8.04
N ALA A 484 -4.45 13.39 9.09
CA ALA A 484 -5.17 14.44 9.80
C ALA A 484 -4.30 15.02 10.92
N GLN A 485 -4.34 16.33 11.08
CA GLN A 485 -3.60 17.06 12.12
C GLN A 485 -4.48 18.18 12.68
N THR A 486 -4.54 18.28 14.00
CA THR A 486 -5.30 19.30 14.75
C THR A 486 -4.44 19.82 15.90
N ASP A 487 -4.94 20.78 16.69
CA ASP A 487 -4.25 21.21 17.91
C ASP A 487 -4.19 20.10 18.98
N ALA A 488 -5.14 19.15 19.00
CA ALA A 488 -5.25 18.11 20.03
C ALA A 488 -4.67 16.73 19.63
N TYR A 489 -4.76 16.31 18.36
CA TYR A 489 -4.28 15.00 17.91
C TYR A 489 -3.69 14.99 16.50
N GLU A 490 -3.18 13.82 16.09
CA GLU A 490 -2.86 13.45 14.71
C GLU A 490 -3.40 12.06 14.41
N ALA A 491 -3.90 11.83 13.21
CA ALA A 491 -4.39 10.53 12.78
C ALA A 491 -3.90 10.20 11.36
N VAL A 492 -3.67 8.92 11.07
CA VAL A 492 -3.19 8.47 9.74
C VAL A 492 -4.13 7.39 9.21
N VAL A 493 -4.63 7.59 7.99
CA VAL A 493 -5.39 6.58 7.24
C VAL A 493 -4.54 6.11 6.06
N GLU A 494 -4.24 4.82 6.00
CA GLU A 494 -3.44 4.21 4.94
C GLU A 494 -4.23 4.00 3.63
N GLY A 495 -3.52 3.63 2.56
CA GLY A 495 -4.09 3.40 1.24
C GLY A 495 -5.08 2.22 1.13
N ASP A 496 -5.22 1.43 2.19
CA ASP A 496 -6.23 0.37 2.33
C ASP A 496 -7.43 0.80 3.20
N GLY A 497 -7.46 2.06 3.64
CA GLY A 497 -8.54 2.64 4.43
C GLY A 497 -8.49 2.36 5.94
N CYS A 498 -7.50 1.60 6.43
CA CYS A 498 -7.31 1.40 7.87
C CYS A 498 -6.76 2.68 8.51
N LEU A 499 -7.22 3.01 9.72
CA LEU A 499 -6.65 4.12 10.51
C LEU A 499 -5.56 3.53 11.42
N THR A 500 -4.31 3.73 11.03
CA THR A 500 -3.16 2.96 11.56
C THR A 500 -2.41 3.65 12.69
N HIS A 501 -2.53 4.98 12.81
CA HIS A 501 -1.96 5.79 13.89
C HIS A 501 -2.98 6.78 14.45
N LEU A 502 -3.05 6.92 15.78
CA LEU A 502 -3.77 7.98 16.47
C LEU A 502 -2.91 8.50 17.62
N ARG A 503 -2.37 9.71 17.48
CA ARG A 503 -1.47 10.34 18.45
C ARG A 503 -2.13 11.50 19.16
N VAL A 504 -2.14 11.49 20.49
CA VAL A 504 -2.65 12.58 21.32
C VAL A 504 -1.49 13.11 22.17
N ASP A 505 -1.13 14.38 21.99
CA ASP A 505 0.04 15.01 22.63
C ASP A 505 1.31 14.13 22.53
N GLY A 506 1.59 13.65 21.31
CA GLY A 506 2.72 12.81 20.95
C GLY A 506 2.57 11.32 21.28
N VAL A 507 1.64 10.95 22.16
CA VAL A 507 1.46 9.57 22.62
C VAL A 507 0.63 8.79 21.61
N GLU A 508 1.20 7.73 21.04
CA GLU A 508 0.52 6.79 20.13
C GLU A 508 -0.47 5.90 20.90
N PHE A 509 -1.71 5.83 20.43
CA PHE A 509 -2.76 4.99 21.02
C PHE A 509 -2.88 3.64 20.33
N PHE A 510 -2.70 3.59 19.01
CA PHE A 510 -2.97 2.39 18.22
C PHE A 510 -1.70 1.59 17.98
N LYS A 511 -1.82 0.26 17.86
CA LYS A 511 -0.73 -0.61 17.43
C LYS A 511 -0.78 -0.80 15.91
N PRO A 512 0.07 -0.12 15.12
CA PRO A 512 0.25 -0.45 13.71
C PRO A 512 1.13 -1.71 13.55
N GLY A 513 1.00 -2.34 12.39
CA GLY A 513 1.98 -3.32 11.89
C GLY A 513 2.03 -4.64 12.65
N VAL A 514 0.88 -5.16 13.08
CA VAL A 514 0.75 -6.55 13.56
C VAL A 514 0.30 -7.43 12.38
N GLY A 515 0.66 -8.70 12.36
CA GLY A 515 0.57 -9.58 11.17
C GLY A 515 -0.81 -9.72 10.50
N ILE A 516 -1.90 -9.32 11.16
CA ILE A 516 -3.25 -9.21 10.57
C ILE A 516 -3.99 -7.89 10.93
N SER A 517 -3.31 -6.93 11.58
CA SER A 517 -3.94 -5.72 12.14
C SER A 517 -3.08 -4.45 12.01
N ARG A 518 -3.72 -3.34 11.65
CA ARG A 518 -3.08 -2.02 11.56
C ARG A 518 -3.95 -0.96 12.27
N GLY A 519 -3.91 -0.93 13.59
CA GLY A 519 -4.74 -0.02 14.39
C GLY A 519 -6.24 -0.34 14.29
N ALA A 520 -6.97 0.35 13.41
CA ALA A 520 -8.43 0.24 13.25
C ALA A 520 -8.85 -0.34 11.89
N TYR A 521 -9.64 -1.43 11.90
CA TYR A 521 -9.96 -2.25 10.71
C TYR A 521 -11.25 -3.09 10.88
N PHE A 522 -11.86 -3.53 9.77
CA PHE A 522 -12.96 -4.51 9.79
C PHE A 522 -12.46 -5.95 9.68
N HIS A 523 -13.23 -6.89 10.23
CA HIS A 523 -12.97 -8.32 10.17
C HIS A 523 -14.28 -9.12 10.13
N GLN A 524 -14.35 -10.15 9.29
CA GLN A 524 -15.47 -11.11 9.27
C GLN A 524 -14.98 -12.56 9.20
N GLN A 525 -14.23 -12.88 8.15
CA GLN A 525 -13.49 -14.14 8.00
C GLN A 525 -11.98 -13.87 8.08
N ASP A 526 -11.57 -12.83 7.35
CA ASP A 526 -10.24 -12.23 7.37
C ASP A 526 -10.38 -10.72 7.60
N THR A 527 -9.25 -10.00 7.63
CA THR A 527 -9.19 -8.53 7.64
C THR A 527 -9.66 -7.94 6.31
N GLU A 528 -10.61 -7.02 6.35
CA GLU A 528 -11.11 -6.32 5.15
C GLU A 528 -10.15 -5.21 4.71
N LYS A 529 -9.91 -5.10 3.40
CA LYS A 529 -9.24 -3.94 2.78
C LYS A 529 -10.28 -3.05 2.13
N LEU A 530 -10.13 -1.73 2.25
CA LEU A 530 -11.06 -0.71 1.76
C LEU A 530 -10.36 0.18 0.70
N PRO A 531 -9.95 -0.37 -0.46
CA PRO A 531 -9.03 0.27 -1.40
C PRO A 531 -9.58 1.54 -2.08
N ASP A 532 -10.89 1.78 -2.09
CA ASP A 532 -11.46 3.02 -2.63
C ASP A 532 -11.39 4.14 -1.58
N VAL A 533 -10.17 4.62 -1.30
CA VAL A 533 -9.89 5.72 -0.37
C VAL A 533 -10.08 7.08 -1.06
N GLY A 534 -11.14 7.78 -0.68
CA GLY A 534 -11.51 9.13 -1.13
C GLY A 534 -11.52 10.16 0.00
N GLN A 535 -11.56 11.44 -0.38
CA GLN A 535 -11.59 12.59 0.53
C GLN A 535 -12.68 13.56 0.03
N PRO A 536 -13.96 13.36 0.40
CA PRO A 536 -15.08 14.09 -0.20
C PRO A 536 -15.36 15.47 0.41
N ASP A 537 -14.54 15.91 1.37
CA ASP A 537 -14.60 17.20 2.07
C ASP A 537 -13.24 17.47 2.77
N ALA A 538 -12.92 18.72 3.08
CA ALA A 538 -11.67 19.14 3.73
C ALA A 538 -11.41 18.48 5.10
N ARG A 539 -12.43 17.89 5.74
CA ARG A 539 -12.38 17.23 7.05
C ARG A 539 -12.81 15.75 7.02
N VAL A 540 -13.00 15.15 5.84
CA VAL A 540 -13.58 13.81 5.71
C VAL A 540 -12.71 12.88 4.88
N ILE A 541 -12.51 11.66 5.36
CA ILE A 541 -11.94 10.56 4.58
C ILE A 541 -12.99 9.44 4.49
N THR A 542 -13.26 8.97 3.29
CA THR A 542 -14.08 7.77 3.04
C THR A 542 -13.18 6.64 2.54
N ALA A 543 -13.39 5.42 3.01
CA ALA A 543 -12.76 4.25 2.42
C ALA A 543 -13.81 3.15 2.21
N GLN A 544 -13.78 2.49 1.06
CA GLN A 544 -14.75 1.44 0.72
C GLN A 544 -14.07 0.18 0.16
N GLY A 545 -14.64 -0.96 0.53
CA GLY A 545 -14.42 -2.25 -0.11
C GLY A 545 -15.76 -2.90 -0.50
N GLU A 546 -15.71 -4.16 -0.91
CA GLU A 546 -16.89 -4.94 -1.30
C GLU A 546 -17.79 -5.26 -0.10
N ARG A 547 -17.19 -5.73 1.00
CA ARG A 547 -17.91 -6.20 2.20
C ARG A 547 -18.19 -5.10 3.23
N ALA A 548 -17.49 -3.96 3.17
CA ALA A 548 -17.58 -2.88 4.17
C ALA A 548 -17.32 -1.48 3.61
N ALA A 549 -17.64 -0.45 4.40
CA ALA A 549 -17.20 0.93 4.18
C ALA A 549 -17.04 1.68 5.52
N ILE A 550 -16.23 2.74 5.49
CA ILE A 550 -16.06 3.69 6.59
C ILE A 550 -16.01 5.13 6.09
N ARG A 551 -16.55 6.05 6.87
CA ARG A 551 -16.37 7.50 6.71
C ARG A 551 -15.87 8.09 8.01
N TYR A 552 -14.58 8.46 8.03
CA TYR A 552 -13.96 9.24 9.09
C TYR A 552 -14.26 10.73 8.88
N GLU A 553 -14.72 11.41 9.92
CA GLU A 553 -14.81 12.86 9.99
C GLU A 553 -13.94 13.36 11.14
N PHE A 554 -13.14 14.40 10.87
CA PHE A 554 -12.16 14.94 11.78
C PHE A 554 -12.59 16.35 12.22
N GLY A 555 -12.80 16.53 13.52
CA GLY A 555 -12.94 17.82 14.19
C GLY A 555 -11.73 18.10 15.09
N PRO A 556 -11.62 19.28 15.74
CA PRO A 556 -10.40 19.69 16.43
C PRO A 556 -10.00 18.78 17.61
N GLU A 557 -10.97 18.35 18.43
CA GLU A 557 -10.77 17.51 19.63
C GLU A 557 -11.59 16.20 19.59
N LYS A 558 -12.29 15.95 18.47
CA LYS A 558 -13.20 14.82 18.29
C LYS A 558 -13.22 14.36 16.85
N MET A 559 -13.35 13.06 16.64
CA MET A 559 -13.67 12.42 15.38
C MET A 559 -15.05 11.73 15.43
N THR A 560 -15.65 11.53 14.27
CA THR A 560 -16.86 10.73 14.07
C THR A 560 -16.60 9.71 12.97
N TRP A 561 -16.75 8.42 13.25
CA TRP A 561 -16.54 7.35 12.26
C TRP A 561 -17.86 6.66 11.96
N ALA A 562 -18.40 6.82 10.75
CA ALA A 562 -19.56 6.04 10.31
C ALA A 562 -19.08 4.73 9.68
N LEU A 563 -19.32 3.61 10.37
CA LEU A 563 -19.06 2.24 9.94
C LEU A 563 -20.24 1.70 9.14
N GLU A 564 -20.00 0.87 8.13
CA GLU A 564 -21.04 0.20 7.35
C GLU A 564 -20.61 -1.24 7.00
N ASN A 565 -21.39 -2.21 7.46
CA ASN A 565 -21.33 -3.60 7.01
C ASN A 565 -22.25 -3.76 5.78
N LYS A 566 -21.72 -4.25 4.66
CA LYS A 566 -22.49 -4.45 3.41
C LYS A 566 -22.95 -5.90 3.22
N THR A 567 -22.67 -6.79 4.18
CA THR A 567 -22.88 -8.24 4.04
C THR A 567 -24.15 -8.74 4.74
N ASN A 568 -24.59 -9.93 4.32
CA ASN A 568 -25.66 -10.68 4.98
C ASN A 568 -25.24 -11.34 6.32
N ASN A 569 -23.98 -11.17 6.74
CA ASN A 569 -23.39 -11.77 7.94
C ASN A 569 -23.06 -10.69 8.97
N GLY A 570 -22.87 -11.06 10.24
CA GLY A 570 -22.29 -10.15 11.23
C GLY A 570 -20.83 -9.82 10.91
N MET A 571 -20.37 -8.62 11.27
CA MET A 571 -19.01 -8.14 11.00
C MET A 571 -18.46 -7.40 12.22
N ALA A 572 -17.21 -7.62 12.58
CA ALA A 572 -16.54 -6.85 13.63
C ALA A 572 -15.77 -5.67 13.02
N PHE A 573 -15.70 -4.57 13.76
CA PHE A 573 -14.70 -3.52 13.58
C PHE A 573 -13.85 -3.47 14.84
N TYR A 574 -12.54 -3.66 14.69
CA TYR A 574 -11.57 -3.74 15.77
C TYR A 574 -10.70 -2.49 15.83
N VAL A 575 -10.30 -2.12 17.04
CA VAL A 575 -9.20 -1.17 17.32
C VAL A 575 -8.22 -1.86 18.26
N VAL A 576 -6.97 -2.01 17.84
CA VAL A 576 -5.89 -2.59 18.67
C VAL A 576 -5.06 -1.47 19.27
N PHE A 577 -4.97 -1.46 20.60
CA PHE A 577 -4.19 -0.48 21.36
C PHE A 577 -2.74 -0.91 21.56
N ASP A 578 -1.82 0.05 21.52
CA ASP A 578 -0.41 -0.20 21.85
C ASP A 578 -0.21 -0.48 23.35
N ALA A 579 0.88 -1.14 23.71
CA ALA A 579 1.25 -1.44 25.10
C ALA A 579 1.60 -0.20 25.94
N ALA A 580 1.76 0.98 25.33
CA ALA A 580 1.76 2.28 26.03
C ALA A 580 0.41 2.60 26.71
N ILE A 581 -0.69 1.97 26.29
CA ILE A 581 -2.02 2.10 26.89
C ILE A 581 -2.10 1.18 28.10
N GLN A 582 -2.21 1.77 29.29
CA GLN A 582 -1.94 1.08 30.56
C GLN A 582 -3.13 1.05 31.53
N ALA A 583 -4.15 1.88 31.29
CA ALA A 583 -5.42 1.83 32.00
C ALA A 583 -6.59 2.24 31.09
N VAL A 584 -7.79 1.76 31.43
CA VAL A 584 -9.05 2.08 30.76
C VAL A 584 -10.17 2.29 31.79
N LYS A 585 -10.99 3.32 31.61
CA LYS A 585 -12.30 3.45 32.28
C LYS A 585 -13.39 2.87 31.38
N ASN A 586 -14.33 2.12 31.95
CA ASN A 586 -15.56 1.77 31.23
C ASN A 586 -16.63 2.88 31.35
N GLY A 587 -17.81 2.67 30.75
CA GLY A 587 -18.93 3.61 30.75
C GLY A 587 -19.60 3.88 32.11
N LYS A 588 -19.04 3.41 33.22
CA LYS A 588 -19.44 3.72 34.61
C LYS A 588 -18.31 4.41 35.41
N ASP A 589 -17.25 4.86 34.74
CA ASP A 589 -15.99 5.36 35.32
C ASP A 589 -15.23 4.33 36.19
N GLU A 590 -15.55 3.03 36.08
CA GLU A 590 -14.79 1.96 36.73
C GLU A 590 -13.43 1.77 36.00
N TRP A 591 -12.32 1.93 36.73
CA TRP A 591 -10.95 1.78 36.21
C TRP A 591 -10.53 0.30 36.13
N VAL A 592 -9.90 -0.07 35.02
CA VAL A 592 -9.35 -1.41 34.76
C VAL A 592 -7.93 -1.28 34.18
N LYS A 593 -7.00 -2.12 34.63
CA LYS A 593 -5.65 -2.22 34.06
C LYS A 593 -5.69 -2.92 32.70
N THR A 594 -4.91 -2.44 31.74
CA THR A 594 -4.72 -3.13 30.46
C THR A 594 -3.46 -4.01 30.46
N PRO A 595 -3.46 -5.15 29.72
CA PRO A 595 -4.60 -5.79 29.07
C PRO A 595 -5.69 -6.24 30.08
N ALA A 596 -6.95 -5.93 29.77
CA ALA A 596 -8.09 -6.26 30.62
C ALA A 596 -8.48 -7.74 30.40
N THR A 597 -8.05 -8.60 31.31
CA THR A 597 -8.23 -10.06 31.24
C THR A 597 -9.62 -10.49 31.74
N ALA A 598 -10.37 -11.20 30.88
CA ALA A 598 -11.70 -11.71 31.19
C ALA A 598 -11.66 -13.17 31.70
N LEU A 599 -11.23 -13.39 32.96
CA LEU A 599 -11.26 -14.72 33.59
C LEU A 599 -11.66 -14.65 35.08
N PRO A 600 -12.54 -15.54 35.59
CA PRO A 600 -13.29 -16.58 34.87
C PRO A 600 -14.72 -16.13 34.52
N GLY A 601 -14.89 -15.45 33.37
CA GLY A 601 -16.21 -15.05 32.86
C GLY A 601 -16.10 -13.97 31.77
N PRO A 602 -17.12 -13.80 30.91
CA PRO A 602 -17.13 -12.75 29.91
C PRO A 602 -17.23 -11.36 30.57
N LEU A 603 -16.58 -10.36 29.97
CA LEU A 603 -16.79 -8.95 30.29
C LEU A 603 -18.15 -8.50 29.72
N ASP A 604 -19.18 -8.51 30.57
CA ASP A 604 -20.47 -7.84 30.39
C ASP A 604 -20.74 -7.06 31.69
N PRO A 605 -21.01 -5.74 31.70
CA PRO A 605 -21.82 -4.98 30.74
C PRO A 605 -21.15 -4.74 29.39
N LYS A 606 -21.95 -4.45 28.38
CA LYS A 606 -21.50 -3.86 27.11
C LYS A 606 -20.60 -2.65 27.36
N TRP A 607 -19.37 -2.66 26.84
CA TRP A 607 -18.48 -1.49 26.89
C TRP A 607 -18.76 -0.56 25.70
N GLU A 608 -20.01 -0.05 25.63
CA GLU A 608 -20.46 0.89 24.59
C GLU A 608 -19.67 2.21 24.63
N THR A 609 -19.23 2.62 25.83
CA THR A 609 -18.32 3.75 26.06
C THR A 609 -17.09 3.30 26.84
N THR A 610 -15.91 3.75 26.43
CA THR A 610 -14.61 3.42 27.05
C THR A 610 -13.63 4.59 26.91
N THR A 611 -12.92 4.96 27.97
CA THR A 611 -11.85 5.98 27.93
C THR A 611 -10.51 5.34 28.26
N TRP A 612 -9.58 5.39 27.31
CA TRP A 612 -8.27 4.75 27.36
C TRP A 612 -7.21 5.78 27.74
N TYR A 613 -6.25 5.39 28.58
CA TYR A 613 -5.24 6.28 29.15
C TYR A 613 -3.82 5.77 28.90
N ALA A 614 -2.98 6.66 28.37
CA ALA A 614 -1.53 6.50 28.30
C ALA A 614 -0.88 7.71 28.98
N GLY A 615 -0.75 7.61 30.32
CA GLY A 615 -0.19 8.66 31.17
C GLY A 615 -0.97 9.98 31.08
N ARG A 616 -0.41 10.92 30.33
CA ARG A 616 -0.90 12.31 30.20
C ARG A 616 -2.06 12.51 29.23
N ALA A 617 -2.29 11.55 28.33
CA ALA A 617 -3.26 11.64 27.26
C ALA A 617 -4.35 10.57 27.39
N TRP A 618 -5.52 10.85 26.84
CA TRP A 618 -6.62 9.90 26.73
C TRP A 618 -7.36 9.96 25.39
N VAL A 619 -7.99 8.84 25.03
CA VAL A 619 -8.93 8.71 23.91
C VAL A 619 -10.19 7.98 24.39
N LYS A 620 -11.35 8.57 24.13
CA LYS A 620 -12.66 8.04 24.53
C LYS A 620 -13.45 7.60 23.30
N PHE A 621 -13.78 6.31 23.25
CA PHE A 621 -14.64 5.70 22.26
C PHE A 621 -16.07 5.60 22.78
N THR A 622 -17.05 5.90 21.92
CA THR A 622 -18.49 5.75 22.18
C THR A 622 -19.15 5.10 20.96
N GLY A 623 -19.96 4.06 21.15
CA GLY A 623 -20.54 3.22 20.10
C GLY A 623 -19.95 1.80 19.99
N GLY A 624 -19.14 1.39 20.97
CA GLY A 624 -18.52 0.06 21.03
C GLY A 624 -19.51 -1.05 21.34
N SER A 625 -19.00 -2.28 21.45
CA SER A 625 -19.78 -3.45 21.86
C SER A 625 -19.08 -4.18 23.01
N ARG A 626 -17.77 -4.45 22.90
CA ARG A 626 -16.98 -5.08 23.96
C ARG A 626 -15.50 -4.73 23.87
N VAL A 627 -14.75 -5.16 24.88
CA VAL A 627 -13.30 -5.09 24.96
C VAL A 627 -12.75 -6.45 25.35
N TRP A 628 -11.67 -6.91 24.70
CA TRP A 628 -11.08 -8.22 24.94
C TRP A 628 -9.57 -8.26 24.70
N GLY A 629 -8.91 -9.23 25.34
CA GLY A 629 -7.46 -9.40 25.31
C GLY A 629 -6.97 -10.37 26.40
N PRO A 630 -5.66 -10.61 26.51
CA PRO A 630 -4.61 -10.01 25.67
C PRO A 630 -4.51 -10.67 24.30
N TRP A 631 -4.59 -9.87 23.23
CA TRP A 631 -4.24 -10.31 21.89
C TRP A 631 -2.72 -10.36 21.73
N GLU A 632 -2.20 -11.39 21.06
CA GLU A 632 -0.77 -11.73 21.00
C GLU A 632 -0.06 -11.67 22.38
N GLN A 633 -0.76 -12.07 23.44
CA GLN A 633 -0.30 -12.02 24.85
C GLN A 633 0.04 -10.61 25.39
N LYS A 634 -0.14 -9.54 24.60
CA LYS A 634 0.37 -8.19 24.91
C LYS A 634 -0.60 -7.03 24.70
N TYR A 635 -1.47 -7.08 23.69
CA TYR A 635 -2.30 -5.93 23.27
C TYR A 635 -3.76 -6.06 23.73
N GLN A 636 -4.46 -4.93 23.86
CA GLN A 636 -5.91 -4.92 24.11
C GLN A 636 -6.67 -4.56 22.84
N VAL A 637 -7.80 -5.21 22.61
CA VAL A 637 -8.71 -4.94 21.49
C VAL A 637 -10.00 -4.34 22.01
N TRP A 638 -10.46 -3.27 21.34
CA TRP A 638 -11.82 -2.75 21.42
C TRP A 638 -12.58 -3.15 20.16
N GLU A 639 -13.86 -3.48 20.31
CA GLU A 639 -14.68 -4.02 19.23
C GLU A 639 -16.05 -3.34 19.16
N ALA A 640 -16.44 -2.93 17.96
CA ALA A 640 -17.83 -2.69 17.59
C ALA A 640 -18.32 -3.83 16.69
N SER A 641 -19.24 -4.66 17.18
CA SER A 641 -19.80 -5.80 16.44
C SER A 641 -21.07 -5.35 15.70
N LEU A 642 -21.03 -5.31 14.37
CA LEU A 642 -22.13 -4.88 13.50
C LEU A 642 -23.00 -6.07 13.05
N ALA A 643 -24.32 -5.86 13.04
CA ALA A 643 -25.29 -6.76 12.42
C ALA A 643 -25.22 -6.71 10.87
N PRO A 644 -25.82 -7.68 10.16
CA PRO A 644 -25.97 -7.62 8.70
C PRO A 644 -26.60 -6.29 8.24
N HIS A 645 -26.02 -5.67 7.22
CA HIS A 645 -26.44 -4.36 6.67
C HIS A 645 -26.49 -3.18 7.66
N GLU A 646 -25.88 -3.31 8.85
CA GLU A 646 -25.87 -2.24 9.84
C GLU A 646 -24.91 -1.09 9.45
N LYS A 647 -25.39 0.15 9.65
CA LYS A 647 -24.56 1.36 9.69
C LYS A 647 -24.50 1.87 11.13
N ARG A 648 -23.30 2.06 11.67
CA ARG A 648 -23.08 2.50 13.07
C ARG A 648 -22.13 3.68 13.14
N THR A 649 -22.50 4.71 13.91
CA THR A 649 -21.64 5.86 14.18
C THR A 649 -20.85 5.64 15.48
N ILE A 650 -19.52 5.66 15.38
CA ILE A 650 -18.60 5.74 16.52
C ILE A 650 -18.23 7.21 16.73
N THR A 651 -18.24 7.67 17.98
CA THR A 651 -17.60 8.93 18.40
C THR A 651 -16.26 8.60 19.04
N VAL A 652 -15.21 9.30 18.64
CA VAL A 652 -13.88 9.20 19.24
C VAL A 652 -13.44 10.59 19.70
N GLU A 653 -13.53 10.85 20.99
CA GLU A 653 -13.08 12.11 21.63
C GLU A 653 -11.62 11.93 22.11
N VAL A 654 -10.83 12.99 22.10
CA VAL A 654 -9.45 12.97 22.61
C VAL A 654 -9.24 14.06 23.65
N GLY A 655 -8.22 13.90 24.50
CA GLY A 655 -7.82 14.98 25.40
C GLY A 655 -6.66 14.63 26.30
N LEU A 656 -6.45 15.49 27.28
CA LEU A 656 -5.38 15.38 28.27
C LEU A 656 -5.95 15.07 29.65
N SER A 657 -5.25 14.22 30.38
CA SER A 657 -5.57 13.86 31.75
C SER A 657 -5.38 15.07 32.67
N SER A 658 -6.33 15.31 33.57
CA SER A 658 -6.04 16.07 34.77
C SER A 658 -4.92 15.39 35.58
N LYS A 659 -4.22 16.13 36.45
CA LYS A 659 -3.18 15.55 37.32
C LYS A 659 -3.69 14.33 38.09
N GLU A 660 -4.88 14.47 38.68
CA GLU A 660 -5.55 13.43 39.47
C GLU A 660 -5.95 12.20 38.63
N GLU A 661 -6.24 12.37 37.35
CA GLU A 661 -6.50 11.24 36.43
C GLU A 661 -5.23 10.55 35.95
N ALA A 662 -4.16 11.31 35.67
CA ALA A 662 -2.86 10.73 35.35
C ALA A 662 -2.32 9.90 36.54
N GLU A 663 -2.51 10.39 37.76
CA GLU A 663 -2.18 9.68 39.00
C GLU A 663 -3.05 8.42 39.19
N LYS A 664 -4.37 8.47 38.92
CA LYS A 664 -5.26 7.30 38.98
C LYS A 664 -4.98 6.26 37.88
N ALA A 665 -4.69 6.68 36.66
CA ALA A 665 -4.30 5.80 35.56
C ALA A 665 -3.00 5.06 35.88
N ALA A 666 -1.99 5.79 36.37
CA ALA A 666 -0.71 5.22 36.75
C ALA A 666 -0.80 4.28 37.95
N ALA A 667 -1.59 4.63 38.97
CA ALA A 667 -1.87 3.74 40.10
C ALA A 667 -2.60 2.46 39.67
N THR A 668 -3.58 2.56 38.77
CA THR A 668 -4.30 1.40 38.18
C THR A 668 -3.32 0.47 37.45
N ALA A 669 -2.40 1.04 36.68
CA ALA A 669 -1.40 0.30 35.92
C ALA A 669 -0.26 -0.28 36.78
N GLY A 670 0.07 0.36 37.90
CA GLY A 670 1.27 0.08 38.70
C GLY A 670 2.55 0.76 38.16
N VAL A 671 2.43 1.94 37.56
CA VAL A 671 3.55 2.74 37.01
C VAL A 671 3.66 4.12 37.68
N LYS A 672 4.64 4.93 37.27
CA LYS A 672 4.71 6.36 37.64
C LYS A 672 3.79 7.20 36.74
N PRO A 673 3.11 8.24 37.28
CA PRO A 673 2.32 9.15 36.45
C PRO A 673 3.19 9.98 35.51
N VAL A 674 2.72 10.14 34.28
CA VAL A 674 3.25 11.09 33.30
C VAL A 674 2.24 12.23 33.19
N LEU A 675 2.70 13.47 33.37
CA LEU A 675 1.84 14.67 33.38
C LEU A 675 1.90 15.41 32.03
N PRO A 676 0.86 16.18 31.66
CA PRO A 676 0.91 17.06 30.49
C PRO A 676 2.05 18.07 30.58
N SER A 677 2.88 18.18 29.53
CA SER A 677 3.89 19.24 29.40
C SER A 677 3.37 20.34 28.49
N ASP A 678 3.63 21.61 28.81
CA ASP A 678 3.08 22.74 28.05
C ASP A 678 3.75 22.93 26.69
N LEU A 679 4.95 22.38 26.52
CA LEU A 679 5.69 22.23 25.28
C LEU A 679 5.98 20.73 25.08
N ALA A 680 5.83 20.23 23.87
CA ALA A 680 6.12 18.85 23.50
C ALA A 680 6.74 18.76 22.10
N VAL A 681 7.66 17.82 21.91
CA VAL A 681 8.32 17.52 20.63
C VAL A 681 7.94 16.09 20.23
N PHE A 682 7.50 15.91 18.98
CA PHE A 682 7.02 14.64 18.42
C PHE A 682 7.93 14.11 17.30
N THR A 683 8.76 14.98 16.74
CA THR A 683 9.87 14.64 15.85
C THR A 683 10.97 15.68 16.14
N PRO A 684 12.25 15.32 16.29
CA PRO A 684 12.80 13.95 16.27
C PRO A 684 12.24 13.07 17.40
N LEU A 685 12.21 11.76 17.15
CA LEU A 685 12.10 10.75 18.21
C LEU A 685 13.49 10.47 18.79
N ASP A 686 13.56 9.93 20.01
CA ASP A 686 14.83 9.53 20.61
C ASP A 686 15.47 8.40 19.78
N TYR A 687 16.80 8.44 19.62
CA TYR A 687 17.59 7.62 18.69
C TYR A 687 17.26 7.77 17.19
N GLN A 688 16.46 8.76 16.79
CA GLN A 688 16.17 8.99 15.37
C GLN A 688 17.40 9.52 14.62
N VAL A 689 17.79 8.84 13.54
CA VAL A 689 18.82 9.30 12.61
C VAL A 689 18.16 9.94 11.38
N PHE A 690 18.63 11.13 11.02
CA PHE A 690 18.27 11.83 9.80
C PHE A 690 19.36 11.63 8.75
N GLN A 691 18.93 11.35 7.52
CA GLN A 691 19.82 11.16 6.39
C GLN A 691 20.58 12.46 6.05
N ARG A 692 21.91 12.46 6.21
CA ARG A 692 22.75 13.60 5.82
C ARG A 692 22.80 13.74 4.30
N LYS A 693 22.69 14.98 3.83
CA LYS A 693 22.68 15.34 2.40
C LYS A 693 24.09 15.47 1.84
N THR A 694 25.03 15.94 2.66
CA THR A 694 26.46 16.05 2.35
C THR A 694 27.27 15.31 3.43
N ARG A 695 28.58 15.14 3.23
CA ARG A 695 29.49 14.56 4.24
C ARG A 695 29.33 15.19 5.63
N LEU A 696 29.14 16.51 5.70
CA LEU A 696 29.18 17.29 6.93
C LEU A 696 27.83 17.85 7.39
N ASN A 697 26.76 17.81 6.58
CA ASN A 697 25.48 18.44 6.92
C ASN A 697 24.26 17.64 6.44
N GLY A 698 23.22 17.63 7.26
CA GLY A 698 21.88 17.12 6.96
C GLY A 698 20.80 18.11 7.40
N SER A 699 19.58 17.61 7.61
CA SER A 699 18.51 18.39 8.21
C SER A 699 17.73 17.55 9.20
N VAL A 700 17.51 18.09 10.40
CA VAL A 700 16.64 17.51 11.42
C VAL A 700 15.26 18.14 11.26
N LEU A 701 14.22 17.31 11.10
CA LEU A 701 12.86 17.80 11.18
C LEU A 701 12.47 17.90 12.65
N VAL A 702 12.11 19.11 13.09
CA VAL A 702 11.54 19.36 14.41
C VAL A 702 10.07 19.65 14.26
N HIS A 703 9.23 18.80 14.85
CA HIS A 703 7.78 18.93 14.87
C HIS A 703 7.27 18.77 16.31
N GLY A 704 6.33 19.61 16.73
CA GLY A 704 5.83 19.62 18.09
C GLY A 704 4.66 20.59 18.33
N ARG A 705 4.30 20.78 19.59
CA ARG A 705 3.19 21.66 20.02
C ARG A 705 3.49 22.42 21.29
N ILE A 706 2.82 23.56 21.42
CA ILE A 706 2.84 24.39 22.62
C ILE A 706 1.43 24.87 22.98
N ARG A 707 1.05 24.64 24.24
CA ARG A 707 -0.30 24.91 24.76
C ARG A 707 -0.40 26.31 25.37
N SER A 708 0.60 26.75 26.14
CA SER A 708 0.68 28.10 26.71
C SER A 708 1.04 29.18 25.66
N ALA A 709 0.66 30.42 25.91
CA ALA A 709 1.02 31.55 25.03
C ALA A 709 2.48 31.97 25.28
N PHE A 710 3.21 32.27 24.20
CA PHE A 710 4.65 32.55 24.18
C PHE A 710 4.95 33.73 23.24
N ASP A 711 6.09 34.39 23.48
CA ASP A 711 6.60 35.49 22.66
C ASP A 711 7.61 34.99 21.61
N ASN A 712 8.43 33.98 21.96
CA ASN A 712 9.23 33.22 21.01
C ASN A 712 9.34 31.73 21.38
N LEU A 713 9.72 30.91 20.40
CA LEU A 713 10.23 29.56 20.57
C LEU A 713 11.72 29.58 20.20
N GLU A 714 12.51 28.81 20.92
CA GLU A 714 13.96 28.71 20.72
C GLU A 714 14.39 27.23 20.79
N TYR A 715 15.41 26.86 20.04
CA TYR A 715 16.01 25.52 20.04
C TYR A 715 17.52 25.57 20.24
N ARG A 716 18.10 24.45 20.67
CA ARG A 716 19.54 24.22 20.82
C ARG A 716 19.89 22.78 20.45
N LEU A 717 21.06 22.56 19.83
CA LEU A 717 21.55 21.23 19.46
C LEU A 717 22.94 21.00 20.08
N THR A 718 22.93 20.51 21.33
CA THR A 718 24.15 20.25 22.10
C THR A 718 24.71 18.87 21.75
N GLY A 719 25.90 18.81 21.15
CA GLY A 719 26.52 17.55 20.72
C GLY A 719 27.77 17.79 19.90
N LYS A 720 28.47 16.71 19.51
CA LYS A 720 29.78 16.81 18.85
C LYS A 720 29.67 16.64 17.32
N PRO A 721 29.88 17.70 16.52
CA PRO A 721 29.98 17.58 15.06
C PRO A 721 31.27 16.88 14.63
N LEU A 722 31.29 16.39 13.38
CA LEU A 722 32.51 15.89 12.73
C LEU A 722 33.58 16.99 12.60
N GLU A 723 33.15 18.16 12.12
CA GLU A 723 34.00 19.32 11.80
C GLU A 723 33.21 20.61 12.12
N GLY A 724 33.90 21.68 12.55
CA GLY A 724 33.26 22.96 12.91
C GLY A 724 32.87 23.09 14.38
N ALA A 725 32.10 24.14 14.70
CA ALA A 725 31.59 24.43 16.04
C ALA A 725 30.24 23.74 16.30
N ALA A 726 29.98 23.37 17.56
CA ALA A 726 28.70 22.82 17.99
C ALA A 726 27.62 23.92 18.10
N LEU A 727 26.34 23.54 17.94
CA LEU A 727 25.19 24.44 17.96
C LEU A 727 24.66 24.63 19.41
N GLU A 728 25.54 25.06 20.31
CA GLU A 728 25.31 25.16 21.76
C GLU A 728 24.64 26.49 22.19
N GLU A 729 24.48 27.45 21.28
CA GLU A 729 23.69 28.67 21.50
C GLU A 729 22.21 28.45 21.17
N TRP A 730 21.33 29.13 21.90
CA TRP A 730 19.89 29.12 21.62
C TRP A 730 19.59 29.93 20.35
N GLN A 731 18.88 29.31 19.42
CA GLN A 731 18.48 29.91 18.14
C GLN A 731 16.95 29.97 18.02
N PRO A 732 16.38 30.97 17.31
CA PRO A 732 14.94 31.03 17.08
C PRO A 732 14.41 29.79 16.35
N LEU A 733 13.32 29.21 16.85
CA LEU A 733 12.57 28.14 16.21
C LEU A 733 11.26 28.72 15.65
N PRO A 734 10.97 28.59 14.34
CA PRO A 734 9.65 28.92 13.79
C PRO A 734 8.56 28.13 14.53
N PRO A 735 7.41 28.74 14.87
CA PRO A 735 6.63 29.62 14.00
C PRO A 735 6.41 31.02 14.60
N ALA A 736 5.44 31.77 14.05
CA ALA A 736 5.00 33.05 14.60
C ALA A 736 4.44 32.91 16.04
N PRO A 737 4.51 33.98 16.86
CA PRO A 737 4.01 33.99 18.23
C PRO A 737 2.53 33.56 18.33
N GLY A 738 2.23 32.69 19.30
CA GLY A 738 0.87 32.20 19.55
C GLY A 738 0.43 30.96 18.74
N ALA A 739 1.26 30.46 17.81
CA ALA A 739 0.98 29.22 17.08
C ALA A 739 0.95 27.98 17.99
N LYS A 740 -0.07 27.13 17.89
CA LYS A 740 -0.24 25.94 18.76
C LYS A 740 0.61 24.72 18.37
N ALA A 741 1.00 24.64 17.10
CA ALA A 741 1.87 23.61 16.56
C ALA A 741 3.07 24.26 15.85
N PHE A 742 4.19 23.56 15.81
CA PHE A 742 5.41 24.00 15.12
C PHE A 742 6.04 22.88 14.31
N ASP A 743 6.47 23.21 13.10
CA ASP A 743 7.21 22.35 12.18
C ASP A 743 8.33 23.19 11.56
N ALA A 744 9.58 22.72 11.71
CA ALA A 744 10.77 23.36 11.17
C ALA A 744 11.76 22.32 10.64
N ALA A 745 12.36 22.59 9.48
CA ALA A 745 13.50 21.84 8.95
C ALA A 745 14.79 22.54 9.36
N LEU A 746 15.41 22.08 10.45
CA LEU A 746 16.66 22.65 10.96
C LEU A 746 17.83 22.18 10.11
N SER A 747 18.79 23.06 9.81
CA SER A 747 20.09 22.66 9.27
C SER A 747 20.97 22.20 10.43
N ALA A 748 21.54 20.99 10.33
CA ALA A 748 22.31 20.40 11.41
C ALA A 748 23.57 19.70 10.89
N PRO A 749 24.74 19.90 11.53
CA PRO A 749 25.97 19.24 11.14
C PRO A 749 25.92 17.74 11.44
N ALA A 750 26.52 16.94 10.56
CA ALA A 750 26.79 15.54 10.81
C ALA A 750 27.81 15.40 11.94
N GLY A 751 27.63 14.41 12.80
CA GLY A 751 28.38 14.25 14.05
C GLY A 751 27.91 13.02 14.81
N GLY A 752 28.19 12.96 16.11
CA GLY A 752 27.60 11.96 17.02
C GLY A 752 26.11 12.23 17.31
N TRP A 753 25.61 11.67 18.42
CA TRP A 753 24.31 12.07 18.95
C TRP A 753 24.34 13.52 19.43
N TYR A 754 23.27 14.26 19.12
CA TYR A 754 22.96 15.57 19.68
C TYR A 754 21.76 15.46 20.62
N LYS A 755 21.82 16.15 21.75
CA LYS A 755 20.64 16.51 22.51
C LYS A 755 19.98 17.71 21.85
N LEU A 756 18.75 17.53 21.36
CA LEU A 756 17.87 18.64 21.00
C LEU A 756 17.17 19.13 22.26
N GLU A 757 17.24 20.44 22.51
CA GLU A 757 16.42 21.12 23.50
C GLU A 757 15.57 22.17 22.78
N VAL A 758 14.30 22.27 23.16
CA VAL A 758 13.37 23.30 22.67
C VAL A 758 12.75 23.96 23.89
N ARG A 759 12.68 25.29 23.89
CA ARG A 759 12.04 26.08 24.94
C ARG A 759 11.14 27.16 24.38
N ALA A 760 10.21 27.61 25.20
CA ALA A 760 9.37 28.76 24.91
C ALA A 760 9.58 29.85 25.94
N MET A 761 9.72 31.09 25.47
CA MET A 761 9.89 32.26 26.32
C MET A 761 8.63 33.12 26.32
N LYS A 762 8.34 33.72 27.47
CA LYS A 762 7.36 34.79 27.60
C LYS A 762 7.82 35.81 28.64
N ASP A 763 7.63 37.11 28.36
CA ASP A 763 8.03 38.21 29.24
C ASP A 763 9.53 38.11 29.63
N GLY A 764 10.36 37.60 28.71
CA GLY A 764 11.79 37.34 28.90
C GLY A 764 12.15 36.11 29.74
N LYS A 765 11.19 35.23 30.08
CA LYS A 765 11.38 34.06 30.95
C LYS A 765 11.01 32.76 30.25
N GLU A 766 11.74 31.69 30.53
CA GLU A 766 11.41 30.33 30.10
C GLU A 766 10.10 29.88 30.80
N ILE A 767 9.08 29.53 30.00
CA ILE A 767 7.77 29.08 30.51
C ILE A 767 7.53 27.59 30.27
N ALA A 768 8.19 26.99 29.29
CA ALA A 768 8.10 25.56 28.97
C ALA A 768 9.37 25.09 28.24
N HIS A 769 9.74 23.83 28.44
CA HIS A 769 10.96 23.20 27.93
C HIS A 769 10.64 21.74 27.59
N ALA A 770 11.09 21.25 26.43
CA ALA A 770 11.10 19.84 26.04
C ALA A 770 12.46 19.46 25.44
N ALA A 771 12.88 18.20 25.58
CA ALA A 771 14.17 17.73 25.07
C ALA A 771 14.07 16.31 24.49
N VAL A 772 15.00 16.00 23.59
CA VAL A 772 15.24 14.67 23.00
C VAL A 772 16.73 14.41 23.07
N ASP A 773 17.15 13.35 23.78
CA ASP A 773 18.55 13.17 24.19
C ASP A 773 19.46 12.63 23.07
N HIS A 774 18.92 11.82 22.14
CA HIS A 774 19.67 11.21 21.05
C HIS A 774 19.06 11.54 19.67
N VAL A 775 19.54 12.61 19.04
CA VAL A 775 19.19 13.00 17.67
C VAL A 775 20.42 12.84 16.77
N GLY A 776 20.31 12.04 15.71
CA GLY A 776 21.45 11.72 14.83
C GLY A 776 21.35 12.40 13.46
N VAL A 777 22.50 12.83 12.91
CA VAL A 777 22.62 13.27 11.51
C VAL A 777 23.72 12.44 10.86
N GLY A 778 23.31 11.45 10.06
CA GLY A 778 24.19 10.37 9.62
C GLY A 778 23.65 9.64 8.39
N GLU A 779 23.76 8.31 8.35
CA GLU A 779 23.27 7.50 7.22
C GLU A 779 22.11 6.62 7.67
N VAL A 780 21.09 6.45 6.83
CA VAL A 780 19.93 5.59 7.09
C VAL A 780 19.78 4.58 5.95
N PHE A 781 19.53 3.30 6.27
CA PHE A 781 19.39 2.22 5.29
C PHE A 781 18.09 1.43 5.49
N VAL A 782 17.49 0.98 4.39
CA VAL A 782 16.37 0.03 4.41
C VAL A 782 16.92 -1.38 4.15
N GLY A 783 16.52 -2.36 4.94
CA GLY A 783 16.99 -3.74 4.84
C GLY A 783 15.89 -4.71 4.44
N ALA A 784 16.05 -5.41 3.32
CA ALA A 784 15.02 -6.30 2.78
C ALA A 784 15.60 -7.65 2.30
N GLY A 785 14.73 -8.65 2.18
CA GLY A 785 15.10 -10.01 1.76
C GLY A 785 14.60 -11.08 2.72
N GLN A 786 15.29 -12.23 2.77
CA GLN A 786 14.85 -13.40 3.55
C GLN A 786 15.49 -13.49 4.95
N SER A 787 15.51 -14.68 5.55
CA SER A 787 15.92 -14.97 6.93
C SER A 787 17.29 -14.41 7.34
N ASN A 788 18.24 -14.37 6.41
CA ASN A 788 19.59 -13.84 6.64
C ASN A 788 19.64 -12.30 6.58
N SER A 789 18.54 -11.63 6.22
CA SER A 789 18.31 -10.19 6.37
C SER A 789 17.54 -9.80 7.64
N THR A 790 16.94 -10.77 8.34
CA THR A 790 16.11 -10.56 9.54
C THR A 790 16.76 -11.20 10.77
N SER A 791 15.98 -11.47 11.82
CA SER A 791 16.49 -11.88 13.14
C SER A 791 16.54 -13.40 13.32
N CYS A 792 16.88 -14.16 12.28
CA CYS A 792 16.90 -15.64 12.30
C CYS A 792 18.31 -16.23 12.54
N GLY A 793 19.33 -15.42 12.81
CA GLY A 793 20.68 -15.88 13.17
C GLY A 793 20.74 -16.49 14.58
N GLN A 794 21.77 -17.31 14.85
CA GLN A 794 21.81 -18.20 16.01
C GLN A 794 21.75 -17.50 17.38
N GLU A 795 22.45 -16.37 17.53
CA GLU A 795 22.59 -15.65 18.79
C GLU A 795 22.39 -14.15 18.55
N ARG A 796 21.65 -13.50 19.45
CA ARG A 796 21.44 -12.05 19.44
C ARG A 796 22.76 -11.31 19.61
N ILE A 797 22.98 -10.29 18.79
CA ILE A 797 24.03 -9.30 19.01
C ILE A 797 23.42 -7.91 19.24
N GLN A 798 24.24 -6.99 19.72
CA GLN A 798 23.87 -5.61 20.04
C GLN A 798 24.99 -4.68 19.55
N PRO A 799 24.71 -3.39 19.26
CA PRO A 799 25.73 -2.43 18.85
C PRO A 799 26.76 -2.23 19.96
N THR A 800 28.04 -2.23 19.59
CA THR A 800 29.15 -2.00 20.52
C THR A 800 29.53 -0.52 20.61
N THR A 801 29.16 0.28 19.61
CA THR A 801 29.43 1.74 19.53
C THR A 801 28.39 2.61 20.24
N GLY A 802 27.18 2.09 20.49
CA GLY A 802 26.02 2.90 20.90
C GLY A 802 25.52 3.89 19.84
N MET A 803 25.99 3.77 18.58
CA MET A 803 25.73 4.69 17.48
C MET A 803 24.88 4.08 16.36
N VAL A 804 24.29 2.90 16.60
CA VAL A 804 23.42 2.20 15.64
C VAL A 804 22.01 2.15 16.19
N SER A 805 21.05 2.70 15.44
CA SER A 805 19.63 2.66 15.81
C SER A 805 18.77 2.03 14.74
N THR A 806 17.65 1.45 15.16
CA THR A 806 16.73 0.68 14.34
C THR A 806 15.33 1.28 14.42
N PHE A 807 14.62 1.36 13.30
CA PHE A 807 13.29 1.94 13.19
C PHE A 807 12.23 0.87 12.97
N SER A 808 11.34 0.72 13.95
CA SER A 808 10.25 -0.28 13.92
C SER A 808 9.11 0.07 12.94
N GLY A 809 8.96 1.35 12.59
CA GLY A 809 7.77 1.94 11.97
C GLY A 809 7.00 2.88 12.90
N THR A 810 7.18 2.76 14.23
CA THR A 810 6.61 3.65 15.25
C THR A 810 7.67 4.39 16.06
N ASP A 811 8.78 3.72 16.36
CA ASP A 811 9.79 4.13 17.31
C ASP A 811 11.19 3.85 16.78
N TRP A 812 12.13 4.69 17.21
CA TRP A 812 13.56 4.48 17.06
C TRP A 812 14.13 4.03 18.41
N ARG A 813 15.12 3.16 18.37
CA ARG A 813 15.83 2.61 19.54
C ARG A 813 17.22 2.14 19.12
N LEU A 814 18.12 1.86 20.06
CA LEU A 814 19.36 1.14 19.75
C LEU A 814 19.06 -0.17 19.02
N ALA A 815 19.87 -0.53 18.04
CA ALA A 815 19.68 -1.69 17.17
C ALA A 815 19.99 -3.03 17.87
N ASP A 816 19.47 -3.27 19.06
CA ASP A 816 19.63 -4.55 19.78
C ASP A 816 18.76 -5.63 19.12
N ASP A 817 19.29 -6.85 18.94
CA ASP A 817 18.52 -7.95 18.36
C ASP A 817 17.43 -8.50 19.33
N PRO A 818 16.25 -8.89 18.83
CA PRO A 818 15.85 -8.94 17.42
C PRO A 818 15.43 -7.56 16.87
N GLN A 819 15.76 -7.31 15.60
CA GLN A 819 15.44 -6.06 14.93
C GLN A 819 13.91 -5.92 14.72
N PRO A 820 13.30 -4.82 15.17
CA PRO A 820 11.86 -4.63 15.09
C PRO A 820 11.40 -4.18 13.69
N GLY A 821 10.16 -4.47 13.34
CA GLY A 821 9.52 -3.98 12.11
C GLY A 821 9.84 -4.76 10.83
N ALA A 822 10.66 -5.81 10.91
CA ALA A 822 10.68 -6.87 9.92
C ALA A 822 9.28 -7.52 9.81
N HIS A 823 8.93 -8.08 8.67
CA HIS A 823 7.63 -8.72 8.48
C HIS A 823 7.53 -10.08 9.20
N ASP A 824 8.65 -10.60 9.70
CA ASP A 824 8.75 -11.78 10.58
C ASP A 824 9.07 -11.44 12.05
N ASP A 825 8.97 -10.16 12.44
CA ASP A 825 9.21 -9.71 13.83
C ASP A 825 8.31 -10.48 14.82
N GLY A 826 8.93 -11.10 15.83
CA GLY A 826 8.26 -11.93 16.84
C GLY A 826 7.92 -13.37 16.39
N LEU A 827 8.10 -13.75 15.11
CA LEU A 827 7.75 -15.11 14.67
C LEU A 827 8.71 -16.19 15.24
N PRO A 828 8.19 -17.39 15.57
CA PRO A 828 9.02 -18.51 16.03
C PRO A 828 10.13 -18.84 15.02
N GLY A 829 11.38 -18.81 15.49
CA GLY A 829 12.58 -19.02 14.66
C GLY A 829 13.31 -17.73 14.25
N CYS A 830 12.65 -16.57 14.26
CA CYS A 830 13.24 -15.28 13.87
C CYS A 830 13.20 -14.25 15.00
N THR A 831 13.62 -14.71 16.19
CA THR A 831 13.86 -13.89 17.40
C THR A 831 15.28 -14.06 17.96
N GLY A 832 16.19 -14.57 17.11
CA GLY A 832 17.63 -14.64 17.34
C GLY A 832 18.33 -13.36 16.87
N GLY A 833 19.52 -13.50 16.27
CA GLY A 833 20.37 -12.37 15.87
C GLY A 833 20.28 -11.95 14.40
N SER A 834 20.84 -10.79 14.10
CA SER A 834 20.93 -10.22 12.74
C SER A 834 22.31 -9.57 12.50
N PHE A 835 22.64 -9.22 11.24
CA PHE A 835 23.92 -8.59 10.91
C PHE A 835 23.93 -7.07 11.13
N TRP A 836 22.75 -6.45 11.26
CA TRP A 836 22.55 -5.01 11.33
C TRP A 836 23.36 -4.28 12.40
N PRO A 837 23.55 -4.83 13.62
CA PRO A 837 24.32 -4.15 14.66
C PRO A 837 25.81 -4.05 14.28
N ALA A 838 26.35 -5.13 13.70
CA ALA A 838 27.74 -5.18 13.23
C ALA A 838 27.98 -4.37 11.94
N PHE A 839 26.99 -4.29 11.05
CA PHE A 839 27.03 -3.39 9.90
C PHE A 839 27.07 -1.92 10.34
N GLY A 840 26.19 -1.53 11.27
CA GLY A 840 26.17 -0.18 11.81
C GLY A 840 27.46 0.19 12.55
N ASP A 841 27.98 -0.71 13.39
CA ASP A 841 29.26 -0.50 14.08
C ASP A 841 30.40 -0.29 13.06
N ALA A 842 30.52 -1.14 12.04
CA ALA A 842 31.57 -1.03 11.02
C ALA A 842 31.43 0.22 10.13
N MET A 843 30.20 0.67 9.87
CA MET A 843 29.95 1.94 9.18
C MET A 843 30.29 3.15 10.08
N TYR A 844 30.02 3.09 11.38
CA TYR A 844 30.42 4.13 12.35
C TYR A 844 31.94 4.18 12.54
N GLU A 845 32.63 3.04 12.59
CA GLU A 845 34.10 2.95 12.61
C GLU A 845 34.75 3.74 11.46
N LYS A 846 34.10 3.81 10.29
CA LYS A 846 34.60 4.53 9.11
C LYS A 846 34.11 5.99 9.01
N TYR A 847 32.86 6.27 9.35
CA TYR A 847 32.22 7.57 9.07
C TYR A 847 31.93 8.45 10.29
N HIS A 848 32.03 7.89 11.51
CA HIS A 848 31.85 8.57 12.80
C HIS A 848 30.53 9.34 12.94
N VAL A 849 29.47 8.82 12.33
CA VAL A 849 28.08 9.33 12.42
C VAL A 849 27.11 8.20 12.75
N PRO A 850 26.00 8.47 13.47
CA PRO A 850 24.96 7.48 13.71
C PRO A 850 24.46 6.80 12.44
N ILE A 851 24.18 5.50 12.57
CA ILE A 851 23.68 4.66 11.48
C ILE A 851 22.27 4.19 11.83
N GLY A 852 21.29 4.66 11.06
CA GLY A 852 19.91 4.21 11.14
C GLY A 852 19.65 3.01 10.23
N VAL A 853 18.90 2.03 10.71
CA VAL A 853 18.43 0.88 9.91
C VAL A 853 16.92 0.71 10.01
N ALA A 854 16.29 0.27 8.93
CA ALA A 854 14.86 -0.03 8.88
C ALA A 854 14.66 -1.38 8.18
N VAL A 855 14.55 -2.44 8.98
CA VAL A 855 14.43 -3.82 8.49
C VAL A 855 12.98 -4.11 8.08
N THR A 856 12.79 -4.76 6.93
CA THR A 856 11.48 -5.09 6.33
C THR A 856 11.40 -6.51 5.76
N GLY A 857 12.46 -7.32 5.95
CA GLY A 857 12.58 -8.69 5.43
C GLY A 857 11.53 -9.69 5.97
N HIS A 858 11.52 -10.90 5.40
CA HIS A 858 10.68 -12.02 5.86
C HIS A 858 11.31 -13.38 5.55
N SER A 859 11.50 -14.20 6.58
CA SER A 859 12.09 -15.54 6.52
C SER A 859 11.43 -16.48 5.49
N GLY A 860 12.24 -17.37 4.91
CA GLY A 860 11.77 -18.43 4.00
C GLY A 860 11.13 -17.97 2.69
N THR A 861 11.48 -16.78 2.18
CA THR A 861 10.84 -16.19 0.99
C THR A 861 11.66 -16.30 -0.29
N SER A 862 11.01 -16.81 -1.34
CA SER A 862 11.41 -16.67 -2.74
C SER A 862 11.06 -15.26 -3.25
N ILE A 863 11.81 -14.74 -4.23
CA ILE A 863 11.53 -13.50 -4.97
C ILE A 863 10.09 -13.41 -5.51
N ASN A 864 9.40 -14.55 -5.68
CA ASN A 864 7.99 -14.63 -6.05
C ASN A 864 7.04 -13.96 -5.03
N GLN A 865 7.34 -14.03 -3.73
CA GLN A 865 6.53 -13.39 -2.67
C GLN A 865 6.78 -11.88 -2.58
N TRP A 866 7.83 -11.38 -3.23
CA TRP A 866 8.25 -9.98 -3.26
C TRP A 866 7.81 -9.22 -4.51
N GLN A 867 6.98 -9.82 -5.37
CA GLN A 867 6.56 -9.19 -6.62
C GLN A 867 5.67 -7.96 -6.40
N PRO A 868 5.71 -6.96 -7.31
CA PRO A 868 4.99 -5.70 -7.11
C PRO A 868 3.49 -5.85 -6.88
N GLY A 869 2.99 -5.15 -5.86
CA GLY A 869 1.61 -5.29 -5.38
C GLY A 869 1.39 -6.42 -4.36
N GLY A 870 2.36 -7.33 -4.21
CA GLY A 870 2.39 -8.32 -3.12
C GLY A 870 2.63 -7.68 -1.75
N GLU A 871 2.36 -8.45 -0.69
CA GLU A 871 2.38 -7.94 0.69
C GLU A 871 3.76 -7.44 1.13
N LEU A 872 4.82 -8.22 0.89
CA LEU A 872 6.20 -7.86 1.28
C LEU A 872 6.73 -6.65 0.50
N PHE A 873 6.30 -6.50 -0.77
CA PHE A 873 6.53 -5.31 -1.57
C PHE A 873 5.86 -4.08 -0.94
N LEU A 874 4.56 -4.18 -0.60
CA LEU A 874 3.80 -3.09 0.00
C LEU A 874 4.29 -2.73 1.41
N TRP A 875 4.76 -3.70 2.19
CA TRP A 875 5.39 -3.49 3.50
C TRP A 875 6.68 -2.66 3.36
N THR A 876 7.57 -3.06 2.44
CA THR A 876 8.85 -2.38 2.21
C THR A 876 8.67 -1.00 1.61
N VAL A 877 7.79 -0.85 0.60
CA VAL A 877 7.42 0.46 0.04
C VAL A 877 6.74 1.34 1.09
N GLY A 878 5.92 0.77 1.98
CA GLY A 878 5.36 1.46 3.13
C GLY A 878 6.45 2.06 4.04
N ARG A 879 7.48 1.28 4.37
CA ARG A 879 8.63 1.75 5.16
C ARG A 879 9.45 2.81 4.43
N MET A 880 9.69 2.66 3.13
CA MET A 880 10.36 3.67 2.30
C MET A 880 9.59 4.99 2.30
N ASN A 881 8.26 4.94 2.25
CA ASN A 881 7.39 6.11 2.31
C ASN A 881 7.30 6.74 3.71
N GLN A 882 7.38 5.94 4.78
CA GLN A 882 7.47 6.41 6.18
C GLN A 882 8.77 7.17 6.45
N LEU A 883 9.91 6.71 5.91
CA LEU A 883 11.19 7.43 5.96
C LEU A 883 11.20 8.66 5.01
N GLY A 884 10.42 8.60 3.94
CA GLY A 884 10.22 9.69 2.99
C GLY A 884 11.25 9.74 1.86
N ARG A 885 10.99 10.64 0.91
CA ARG A 885 11.88 10.88 -0.24
C ARG A 885 13.27 11.32 0.27
N GLU A 886 14.31 10.62 -0.18
CA GLU A 886 15.72 10.88 0.20
C GLU A 886 15.99 10.84 1.72
N GLY A 887 15.04 10.33 2.53
CA GLY A 887 15.17 10.14 3.98
C GLY A 887 15.99 8.90 4.38
N PHE A 888 16.50 8.16 3.39
CA PHE A 888 17.44 7.05 3.53
C PHE A 888 18.35 6.98 2.30
N ARG A 889 19.51 6.34 2.44
CA ARG A 889 20.58 6.31 1.44
C ARG A 889 20.38 5.24 0.38
N ALA A 890 20.00 4.03 0.79
CA ALA A 890 19.84 2.87 -0.10
C ALA A 890 18.95 1.78 0.54
N VAL A 891 18.44 0.87 -0.31
CA VAL A 891 17.95 -0.45 0.10
C VAL A 891 19.10 -1.46 0.00
N LEU A 892 19.29 -2.29 1.01
CA LEU A 892 20.22 -3.43 1.00
C LEU A 892 19.41 -4.73 0.93
N TRP A 893 19.61 -5.53 -0.12
CA TRP A 893 18.88 -6.76 -0.40
C TRP A 893 19.73 -8.00 -0.16
N HIS A 894 19.24 -8.90 0.70
CA HIS A 894 19.85 -10.22 0.98
C HIS A 894 18.78 -11.32 0.85
N GLN A 895 18.66 -11.88 -0.35
CA GLN A 895 17.74 -12.96 -0.69
C GLN A 895 18.20 -13.67 -1.96
N GLY A 896 18.00 -14.98 -2.01
CA GLY A 896 18.30 -15.83 -3.17
C GLY A 896 18.47 -17.30 -2.82
N GLU A 897 18.68 -17.62 -1.55
CA GLU A 897 18.75 -19.00 -1.06
C GLU A 897 17.44 -19.74 -1.38
N SER A 898 16.27 -19.14 -1.13
CA SER A 898 14.98 -19.75 -1.47
C SER A 898 14.64 -19.79 -2.98
N ASP A 899 15.58 -19.46 -3.86
CA ASP A 899 15.44 -19.50 -5.33
C ASP A 899 16.55 -20.30 -6.04
N THR A 900 17.33 -21.14 -5.33
CA THR A 900 18.29 -22.05 -5.98
C THR A 900 17.58 -23.07 -6.87
N GLY A 901 17.77 -22.93 -8.18
CA GLY A 901 17.06 -23.70 -9.21
C GLY A 901 16.13 -22.84 -10.08
N MET A 902 15.84 -21.60 -9.70
CA MET A 902 15.15 -20.65 -10.59
C MET A 902 16.03 -20.31 -11.80
N PRO A 903 15.47 -20.23 -13.03
CA PRO A 903 16.22 -19.78 -14.20
C PRO A 903 16.78 -18.36 -14.01
N SER A 904 18.06 -18.17 -14.34
CA SER A 904 18.77 -16.89 -14.13
C SER A 904 18.06 -15.68 -14.77
N ALA A 905 17.47 -15.86 -15.96
CA ALA A 905 16.68 -14.82 -16.62
C ALA A 905 15.37 -14.48 -15.88
N GLU A 906 14.76 -15.45 -15.22
CA GLU A 906 13.51 -15.28 -14.46
C GLU A 906 13.78 -14.51 -13.15
N TYR A 907 14.78 -14.92 -12.36
CA TYR A 907 15.17 -14.19 -11.14
C TYR A 907 15.57 -12.74 -11.45
N CYS A 908 16.43 -12.56 -12.47
CA CYS A 908 16.87 -11.23 -12.92
C CYS A 908 15.68 -10.35 -13.35
N GLY A 909 14.68 -10.91 -14.06
CA GLY A 909 13.47 -10.19 -14.47
C GLY A 909 12.60 -9.77 -13.28
N LYS A 910 12.29 -10.71 -12.38
CA LYS A 910 11.51 -10.47 -11.15
C LYS A 910 12.16 -9.44 -10.23
N MET A 911 13.49 -9.50 -10.07
CA MET A 911 14.23 -8.53 -9.25
C MET A 911 14.28 -7.15 -9.91
N THR A 912 14.41 -7.08 -11.24
CA THR A 912 14.33 -5.81 -11.99
C THR A 912 12.95 -5.15 -11.82
N ALA A 913 11.86 -5.93 -11.89
CA ALA A 913 10.50 -5.44 -11.69
C ALA A 913 10.27 -4.91 -10.25
N LEU A 914 10.75 -5.63 -9.24
CA LEU A 914 10.74 -5.19 -7.83
C LEU A 914 11.46 -3.84 -7.66
N ILE A 915 12.70 -3.73 -8.16
CA ILE A 915 13.51 -2.50 -8.05
C ILE A 915 12.82 -1.33 -8.76
N GLN A 916 12.44 -1.48 -10.04
CA GLN A 916 11.84 -0.41 -10.82
C GLN A 916 10.49 0.07 -10.26
N GLN A 917 9.62 -0.86 -9.85
CA GLN A 917 8.29 -0.51 -9.33
C GLN A 917 8.35 0.01 -7.88
N SER A 918 9.37 -0.36 -7.08
CA SER A 918 9.61 0.26 -5.77
C SER A 918 10.08 1.72 -5.90
N ARG A 919 11.01 2.01 -6.82
CA ARG A 919 11.46 3.38 -7.16
C ARG A 919 10.30 4.26 -7.62
N LYS A 920 9.46 3.74 -8.51
CA LYS A 920 8.23 4.42 -8.96
C LYS A 920 7.24 4.67 -7.82
N ALA A 921 7.11 3.75 -6.87
CA ALA A 921 6.19 3.90 -5.73
C ALA A 921 6.73 4.84 -4.63
N ALA A 922 8.05 4.94 -4.47
CA ALA A 922 8.72 5.91 -3.60
C ALA A 922 8.86 7.32 -4.23
N GLY A 923 8.72 7.42 -5.56
CA GLY A 923 8.82 8.68 -6.32
C GLY A 923 10.25 9.16 -6.59
N TRP A 924 11.28 8.34 -6.35
CA TRP A 924 12.68 8.68 -6.62
C TRP A 924 13.52 7.45 -7.01
N ASP A 925 14.68 7.69 -7.65
CA ASP A 925 15.59 6.64 -8.11
C ASP A 925 16.43 6.10 -6.93
N VAL A 926 15.76 5.35 -6.05
CA VAL A 926 16.35 4.73 -4.85
C VAL A 926 17.51 3.80 -5.23
N PRO A 927 18.73 3.99 -4.68
CA PRO A 927 19.82 3.02 -4.82
C PRO A 927 19.45 1.69 -4.16
N TRP A 928 19.66 0.58 -4.86
CA TRP A 928 19.48 -0.79 -4.36
C TRP A 928 20.81 -1.52 -4.46
N PHE A 929 21.28 -2.12 -3.36
CA PHE A 929 22.36 -3.10 -3.37
C PHE A 929 21.79 -4.51 -3.36
N VAL A 930 22.36 -5.42 -4.15
CA VAL A 930 21.97 -6.84 -4.18
C VAL A 930 23.17 -7.69 -3.81
N ALA A 931 23.09 -8.42 -2.70
CA ALA A 931 24.10 -9.40 -2.30
C ALA A 931 24.15 -10.61 -3.25
N GLN A 932 25.29 -11.30 -3.28
CA GLN A 932 25.42 -12.61 -3.90
C GLN A 932 25.21 -13.69 -2.84
N VAL A 933 24.11 -14.44 -2.96
CA VAL A 933 23.63 -15.36 -1.94
C VAL A 933 22.95 -16.58 -2.59
N SER A 934 23.38 -17.77 -2.20
CA SER A 934 22.81 -19.05 -2.66
C SER A 934 23.16 -20.26 -1.78
N TYR A 935 24.00 -20.08 -0.76
CA TYR A 935 24.40 -21.12 0.20
C TYR A 935 23.20 -21.75 0.92
N HIS A 936 23.20 -23.08 1.00
CA HIS A 936 22.28 -23.85 1.85
C HIS A 936 22.98 -24.55 3.01
N ASN A 937 24.07 -25.28 2.73
CA ASN A 937 24.74 -26.14 3.71
C ASN A 937 26.17 -26.47 3.24
N PRO A 938 27.03 -27.12 4.06
CA PRO A 938 28.41 -27.40 3.67
C PRO A 938 28.63 -28.26 2.41
N ASN A 939 27.59 -28.96 1.92
CA ASN A 939 27.64 -29.73 0.66
C ASN A 939 27.00 -28.98 -0.54
N ASP A 940 26.28 -27.88 -0.28
CA ASP A 940 25.68 -26.99 -1.27
C ASP A 940 25.93 -25.54 -0.83
N THR A 941 27.15 -25.09 -1.11
CA THR A 941 27.68 -23.80 -0.66
C THR A 941 27.45 -22.68 -1.69
N MET A 942 27.15 -23.02 -2.95
CA MET A 942 26.93 -22.05 -4.03
C MET A 942 26.15 -22.66 -5.21
N THR A 943 25.11 -21.95 -5.67
CA THR A 943 24.39 -22.26 -6.93
C THR A 943 24.75 -21.22 -7.99
N ALA A 944 25.52 -21.64 -9.00
CA ALA A 944 26.06 -20.75 -10.05
C ALA A 944 24.97 -19.92 -10.76
N ALA A 945 23.85 -20.52 -11.15
CA ALA A 945 22.78 -19.83 -11.89
C ALA A 945 22.14 -18.66 -11.11
N THR A 946 21.94 -18.83 -9.80
CA THR A 946 21.43 -17.78 -8.90
C THR A 946 22.46 -16.67 -8.73
N ARG A 947 23.74 -17.03 -8.55
CA ARG A 947 24.84 -16.07 -8.41
C ARG A 947 25.10 -15.26 -9.68
N GLU A 948 24.96 -15.88 -10.86
CA GLU A 948 25.03 -15.21 -12.16
C GLU A 948 23.86 -14.23 -12.36
N SER A 949 22.65 -14.58 -11.92
CA SER A 949 21.47 -13.71 -12.05
C SER A 949 21.59 -12.46 -11.16
N GLN A 950 22.08 -12.64 -9.92
CA GLN A 950 22.40 -11.55 -8.99
C GLN A 950 23.49 -10.64 -9.58
N LYS A 951 24.59 -11.21 -10.10
CA LYS A 951 25.67 -10.45 -10.73
C LYS A 951 25.18 -9.64 -11.94
N LYS A 952 24.31 -10.22 -12.76
CA LYS A 952 23.76 -9.57 -13.97
C LYS A 952 23.01 -8.28 -13.66
N LEU A 953 22.40 -8.14 -12.47
CA LEU A 953 21.74 -6.90 -12.04
C LEU A 953 22.74 -5.76 -11.82
N TRP A 954 23.99 -6.07 -11.41
CA TRP A 954 25.07 -5.09 -11.30
C TRP A 954 25.69 -4.77 -12.66
N ASP A 955 25.99 -5.80 -13.46
CA ASP A 955 26.56 -5.66 -14.80
C ASP A 955 25.65 -4.84 -15.75
N THR A 956 24.34 -4.81 -15.50
CA THR A 956 23.35 -4.03 -16.25
C THR A 956 22.98 -2.69 -15.60
N GLY A 957 23.55 -2.35 -14.44
CA GLY A 957 23.27 -1.10 -13.71
C GLY A 957 21.88 -1.00 -13.07
N VAL A 958 21.12 -2.10 -13.01
CA VAL A 958 19.81 -2.15 -12.31
C VAL A 958 20.01 -2.01 -10.80
N ALA A 959 21.05 -2.66 -10.27
CA ALA A 959 21.43 -2.64 -8.85
C ALA A 959 22.93 -2.36 -8.67
N LEU A 960 23.32 -2.11 -7.42
CA LEU A 960 24.70 -2.00 -6.95
C LEU A 960 25.18 -3.35 -6.38
N GLU A 961 26.48 -3.58 -6.44
CA GLU A 961 27.14 -4.79 -5.96
C GLU A 961 27.12 -4.89 -4.42
N GLY A 962 26.37 -5.85 -3.88
CA GLY A 962 26.41 -6.23 -2.47
C GLY A 962 27.55 -7.22 -2.13
N PRO A 963 27.61 -7.72 -0.89
CA PRO A 963 28.61 -8.72 -0.49
C PRO A 963 28.30 -10.10 -1.08
N ASP A 964 29.34 -10.93 -1.22
CA ASP A 964 29.22 -12.35 -1.49
C ASP A 964 29.22 -13.12 -0.16
N THR A 965 28.04 -13.52 0.32
CA THR A 965 27.90 -14.12 1.65
C THR A 965 28.06 -15.65 1.64
N ASP A 966 28.10 -16.27 0.46
CA ASP A 966 28.40 -17.69 0.31
C ASP A 966 29.87 -18.00 0.69
N THR A 967 30.73 -16.97 0.75
CA THR A 967 32.09 -17.05 1.30
C THR A 967 32.15 -17.31 2.81
N LEU A 968 31.07 -17.01 3.55
CA LEU A 968 30.98 -17.24 4.99
C LEU A 968 30.54 -18.68 5.25
N ILE A 969 31.47 -19.51 5.71
CA ILE A 969 31.33 -20.97 5.86
C ILE A 969 31.94 -21.48 7.17
N GLY A 970 31.71 -22.74 7.52
CA GLY A 970 32.23 -23.31 8.77
C GLY A 970 31.69 -22.57 9.98
N ASP A 971 32.54 -22.17 10.93
CA ASP A 971 32.15 -21.49 12.18
C ASP A 971 31.37 -20.17 12.00
N ASP A 972 31.30 -19.60 10.78
CA ASP A 972 30.43 -18.47 10.47
C ASP A 972 28.94 -18.86 10.30
N ARG A 973 28.66 -20.14 10.04
CA ARG A 973 27.28 -20.67 9.92
C ARG A 973 26.81 -21.29 11.22
N ASP A 974 25.50 -21.28 11.42
CA ASP A 974 24.86 -21.82 12.61
C ASP A 974 24.92 -23.35 12.69
N ASN A 975 24.39 -23.93 13.77
CA ASN A 975 24.36 -25.39 14.00
C ASN A 975 25.76 -26.04 13.90
N ASN A 976 26.77 -25.39 14.46
CA ASN A 976 28.20 -25.77 14.38
C ASN A 976 28.68 -25.87 12.92
N GLY A 977 28.42 -24.81 12.14
CA GLY A 977 28.85 -24.70 10.75
C GLY A 977 28.12 -25.60 9.76
N LYS A 978 26.90 -26.06 10.10
CA LYS A 978 26.10 -26.97 9.26
C LYS A 978 24.78 -26.39 8.78
N GLY A 979 24.28 -25.36 9.46
CA GLY A 979 23.03 -24.70 9.09
C GLY A 979 23.20 -23.67 7.97
N ILE A 980 22.07 -23.07 7.60
CA ILE A 980 21.90 -22.10 6.51
C ILE A 980 22.03 -20.64 7.00
N HIS A 981 21.86 -20.40 8.30
CA HIS A 981 21.92 -19.09 8.91
C HIS A 981 23.30 -18.82 9.52
N PHE A 982 23.48 -17.65 10.13
CA PHE A 982 24.79 -17.23 10.65
C PHE A 982 24.90 -17.44 12.17
N SER A 983 26.11 -17.80 12.61
CA SER A 983 26.50 -17.80 14.03
C SER A 983 26.77 -16.37 14.53
N ALA A 984 27.00 -16.19 15.83
CA ALA A 984 27.45 -14.90 16.39
C ALA A 984 28.75 -14.36 15.75
N LYS A 985 29.60 -15.25 15.21
CA LYS A 985 30.81 -14.91 14.44
C LYS A 985 30.44 -14.48 13.02
N GLY A 986 29.59 -15.27 12.35
CA GLY A 986 29.12 -14.99 11.00
C GLY A 986 28.33 -13.70 10.87
N LEU A 987 27.44 -13.37 11.83
CA LEU A 987 26.68 -12.10 11.82
C LEU A 987 27.61 -10.88 11.85
N ARG A 988 28.74 -10.98 12.57
CA ARG A 988 29.76 -9.91 12.63
C ARG A 988 30.60 -9.84 11.36
N ALA A 989 30.92 -10.98 10.74
CA ALA A 989 31.57 -11.01 9.43
C ALA A 989 30.66 -10.45 8.32
N HIS A 990 29.39 -10.88 8.31
CA HIS A 990 28.34 -10.45 7.38
C HIS A 990 28.11 -8.93 7.43
N GLY A 991 28.02 -8.35 8.63
CA GLY A 991 27.89 -6.89 8.79
C GLY A 991 29.09 -6.11 8.24
N ARG A 992 30.31 -6.62 8.41
CA ARG A 992 31.54 -6.00 7.89
C ARG A 992 31.61 -6.04 6.36
N ILE A 993 31.36 -7.18 5.73
CA ILE A 993 31.40 -7.27 4.25
C ILE A 993 30.28 -6.44 3.58
N TRP A 994 29.14 -6.23 4.26
CA TRP A 994 28.16 -5.22 3.86
C TRP A 994 28.72 -3.79 3.95
N ALA A 995 29.35 -3.44 5.08
CA ALA A 995 29.92 -2.11 5.31
C ALA A 995 31.07 -1.79 4.33
N GLU A 996 31.86 -2.78 3.93
CA GLU A 996 32.89 -2.64 2.89
C GLU A 996 32.27 -2.24 1.53
N LYS A 997 31.26 -2.98 1.06
CA LYS A 997 30.60 -2.75 -0.24
C LYS A 997 29.85 -1.42 -0.27
N VAL A 998 29.00 -1.18 0.75
CA VAL A 998 28.25 0.07 0.89
C VAL A 998 29.20 1.25 1.08
N GLY A 999 30.26 1.09 1.86
CA GLY A 999 31.26 2.13 2.11
C GLY A 999 32.07 2.51 0.87
N ALA A 1000 32.50 1.53 0.07
CA ALA A 1000 33.25 1.79 -1.17
C ALA A 1000 32.42 2.48 -2.27
N TRP A 1001 31.09 2.43 -2.17
CA TRP A 1001 30.18 3.25 -2.96
C TRP A 1001 29.90 4.61 -2.30
N LEU A 1002 29.66 4.65 -0.98
CA LEU A 1002 29.33 5.88 -0.25
C LEU A 1002 30.46 6.91 -0.30
N ASP A 1003 31.73 6.50 -0.31
CA ASP A 1003 32.87 7.40 -0.56
C ASP A 1003 32.74 8.15 -1.91
N LYS A 1004 32.23 7.48 -2.95
CA LYS A 1004 32.01 8.03 -4.30
C LYS A 1004 30.74 8.88 -4.41
N VAL A 1005 29.86 8.81 -3.41
CA VAL A 1005 28.66 9.64 -3.27
C VAL A 1005 28.95 10.89 -2.46
N LEU A 1006 29.75 10.77 -1.38
CA LEU A 1006 30.12 11.88 -0.49
C LEU A 1006 31.37 12.66 -0.96
N GLY A 1007 32.09 12.15 -1.96
CA GLY A 1007 33.19 12.83 -2.67
C GLY A 1007 32.76 13.53 -3.97
N LYS A 1008 31.45 13.76 -4.16
CA LYS A 1008 30.82 14.56 -5.22
C LYS A 1008 30.09 15.75 -4.62
#